data_AF-A0A2S7I6J8-F1
#
_entry.id   AF-A0A2S7I6J8-F1
#
_cell.length_a   1.000
_cell.length_b   1.000
_cell.length_c   1.000
_cell.angle_alpha   90.00
_cell.angle_beta   90.00
_cell.angle_gamma   90.00
#
_symmetry.space_group_name_H-M   'P 1'
#
loop_
_entity.id
_entity.type
_entity.pdbx_description
1 polymer ?
#
loop_
_entity_poly.entity_id
_entity_poly.type
_entity_poly.pdbx_seq_one_letter_code
_entity_poly.pdbx_strand_id
1 'polypeptide(L)'
;MNYTTKEIAEITQSQIIGDKNLQIHHIAFDSRNIYSTLKTAFIAINTHKNSGEKYISQAIEKGIKVIISENFYSEYDGITWIIVENSVKFLQDLAHYHIENQPIKTIGITGSNGKTIVKEWLYQCLWNEFPTVKSPKSFNSQIGLPISLLQTSEKHQVGIFEVGISKPQEMKTLEEIFSPKIGILTHIGTAHSSNFENELQLIKEKLILFKNSEIIIYNGDNEQVCKEIKTQYSDKKLISFGLKAHNDVKIVCDYKDRNQEILVQYFSEKFSFPANQRDEATLTNALAVICILKEFGFTNEKIVEKINNLKAVEMRLESVNGVRNNLIINDSFNLDLDSLIIAYQFINQYNREEKTLVLSDIFDVKNDDVSLYHKVAEITNQQNFKQIFLVGNQISRFQEKFNAKTYTFSTTRELLESQQLNSLENQLILLKGARIFEFEKIKSHLELQKHDTVLEINLNAILHNINVHKSLLKPETKMCAMVKAYSYGLGGYEIAEFLQHHHIDYLGVAYADEGVDLRKNGITTPILVMNPEQGSYDVIIDYNLEPEIYSLRVLELFANQLQLKGIQQKYPIHIKVETGMHRLGFKEHEIDELVENLKKYNVKVASIFSHLSSADAPEEDDYTMEQIHTFQRVSSKISEALGYQPIRHILNTAGITYYSDYQFEMVRIGIGMVGISANPKVKKQLQSAVTFKTVISQISEVKQGDSIGYNRKYKAEKDTRIATIPVGYADGIPRLIGNKKGFVGIQNQKVSIVGNICMDMLMVDLQNIKAKEGDEVIIFNGNPTLEEFSGYCQTIPYEVLTSISRRVKRIYIKD
;
A
#
# COMPACT_ATOMS: atom_id res chain seq x y z
N MET A 1 3.93 -23.84 16.65
CA MET A 1 4.61 -24.29 17.88
C MET A 1 3.63 -24.72 18.97
N ASN A 2 4.08 -25.52 19.93
CA ASN A 2 3.29 -25.97 21.09
C ASN A 2 4.25 -26.23 22.27
N TYR A 3 4.41 -25.26 23.17
CA TYR A 3 5.35 -25.33 24.29
C TYR A 3 4.74 -24.72 25.54
N THR A 4 5.11 -25.22 26.71
CA THR A 4 4.86 -24.57 28.00
C THR A 4 5.79 -23.38 28.21
N THR A 5 5.42 -22.46 29.09
CA THR A 5 6.31 -21.37 29.53
C THR A 5 7.63 -21.90 30.07
N LYS A 6 7.60 -23.03 30.81
CA LYS A 6 8.80 -23.75 31.27
C LYS A 6 9.71 -24.18 30.12
N GLU A 7 9.17 -24.91 29.15
CA GLU A 7 9.95 -25.41 28.01
C GLU A 7 10.56 -24.26 27.21
N ILE A 8 9.77 -23.19 26.96
CA ILE A 8 10.28 -22.00 26.27
C ILE A 8 11.50 -21.44 26.98
N ALA A 9 11.43 -21.24 28.30
CA ALA A 9 12.55 -20.65 29.03
C ALA A 9 13.74 -21.60 29.18
N GLU A 10 13.53 -22.91 29.22
CA GLU A 10 14.62 -23.90 29.18
C GLU A 10 15.36 -23.89 27.83
N ILE A 11 14.61 -23.80 26.72
CA ILE A 11 15.16 -23.71 25.35
C ILE A 11 16.00 -22.44 25.20
N THR A 12 15.50 -21.30 25.69
CA THR A 12 16.12 -19.98 25.50
C THR A 12 16.95 -19.51 26.69
N GLN A 13 17.20 -20.39 27.68
CA GLN A 13 17.93 -20.10 28.92
C GLN A 13 17.45 -18.82 29.63
N SER A 14 16.14 -18.61 29.65
CA SER A 14 15.50 -17.40 30.17
C SER A 14 14.95 -17.60 31.58
N GLN A 15 14.72 -16.52 32.31
CA GLN A 15 14.15 -16.60 33.67
C GLN A 15 12.63 -16.53 33.60
N ILE A 16 11.92 -17.38 34.37
CA ILE A 16 10.45 -17.31 34.48
C ILE A 16 10.04 -16.80 35.86
N ILE A 17 9.09 -15.87 35.87
CA ILE A 17 8.39 -15.40 37.07
C ILE A 17 6.88 -15.60 36.84
N GLY A 18 6.22 -16.46 37.62
CA GLY A 18 4.80 -16.79 37.46
C GLY A 18 4.55 -18.27 37.18
N ASP A 19 3.50 -18.57 36.39
CA ASP A 19 3.06 -19.94 36.12
C ASP A 19 3.92 -20.61 35.03
N LYS A 20 4.55 -21.72 35.40
CA LYS A 20 5.48 -22.48 34.54
C LYS A 20 4.77 -23.45 33.58
N ASN A 21 3.46 -23.66 33.73
CA ASN A 21 2.73 -24.69 33.00
C ASN A 21 1.77 -24.12 31.94
N LEU A 22 1.78 -22.80 31.71
CA LEU A 22 0.94 -22.18 30.69
C LEU A 22 1.39 -22.62 29.31
N GLN A 23 0.44 -23.19 28.56
CA GLN A 23 0.66 -23.61 27.17
C GLN A 23 0.65 -22.41 26.24
N ILE A 24 1.65 -22.33 25.36
CA ILE A 24 1.86 -21.29 24.37
C ILE A 24 1.89 -21.92 22.98
N HIS A 25 0.95 -21.50 22.14
CA HIS A 25 0.84 -21.89 20.74
C HIS A 25 1.24 -20.76 19.79
N HIS A 26 1.10 -19.50 20.24
CA HIS A 26 1.32 -18.31 19.43
C HIS A 26 2.17 -17.28 20.16
N ILE A 27 3.02 -16.56 19.42
CA ILE A 27 3.73 -15.37 19.90
C ILE A 27 3.25 -14.17 19.10
N ALA A 28 2.74 -13.17 19.79
CA ALA A 28 2.36 -11.87 19.24
C ALA A 28 3.46 -10.85 19.54
N PHE A 29 3.86 -10.05 18.55
CA PHE A 29 4.90 -9.02 18.68
C PHE A 29 4.39 -7.60 18.38
N ASP A 30 3.11 -7.47 18.04
CA ASP A 30 2.43 -6.19 17.80
C ASP A 30 1.12 -6.17 18.59
N SER A 31 1.03 -5.29 19.59
CA SER A 31 -0.13 -5.20 20.49
C SER A 31 -1.43 -4.90 19.74
N ARG A 32 -1.35 -4.26 18.57
CA ARG A 32 -2.50 -3.92 17.73
C ARG A 32 -3.10 -5.15 17.05
N ASN A 33 -2.26 -6.14 16.72
CA ASN A 33 -2.63 -7.32 15.93
C ASN A 33 -2.92 -8.58 16.78
N ILE A 34 -3.09 -8.44 18.10
CA ILE A 34 -3.51 -9.55 18.97
C ILE A 34 -4.99 -9.88 18.70
N TYR A 35 -5.24 -11.03 18.09
CA TYR A 35 -6.57 -11.51 17.68
C TYR A 35 -7.11 -12.64 18.58
N SER A 36 -6.23 -13.31 19.33
CA SER A 36 -6.57 -14.31 20.34
C SER A 36 -5.58 -14.23 21.49
N THR A 37 -6.08 -14.26 22.71
CA THR A 37 -5.27 -14.29 23.94
C THR A 37 -5.08 -15.68 24.51
N LEU A 38 -5.85 -16.66 24.02
CA LEU A 38 -5.73 -18.05 24.44
C LEU A 38 -4.41 -18.64 23.96
N LYS A 39 -3.58 -19.08 24.91
CA LYS A 39 -2.27 -19.69 24.64
C LYS A 39 -1.36 -18.79 23.78
N THR A 40 -1.51 -17.48 23.92
CA THR A 40 -0.68 -16.48 23.23
C THR A 40 0.23 -15.80 24.24
N ALA A 41 1.52 -15.76 23.93
CA ALA A 41 2.49 -14.91 24.62
C ALA A 41 2.70 -13.61 23.82
N PHE A 42 2.87 -12.48 24.50
CA PHE A 42 3.30 -11.24 23.86
C PHE A 42 4.79 -11.02 24.08
N ILE A 43 5.54 -10.84 22.99
CA ILE A 43 6.97 -10.51 23.04
C ILE A 43 7.19 -9.01 22.78
N ALA A 44 7.77 -8.34 23.77
CA ALA A 44 8.19 -6.96 23.68
C ALA A 44 9.52 -6.85 22.95
N ILE A 45 9.48 -6.77 21.62
CA ILE A 45 10.69 -6.66 20.80
C ILE A 45 11.31 -5.26 20.95
N ASN A 46 12.54 -5.20 21.44
CA ASN A 46 13.32 -3.97 21.54
C ASN A 46 14.25 -3.81 20.33
N THR A 47 14.23 -2.62 19.73
CA THR A 47 15.09 -2.24 18.60
C THR A 47 15.74 -0.89 18.87
N HIS A 48 16.78 -0.53 18.11
CA HIS A 48 17.42 0.77 18.20
C HIS A 48 16.48 1.97 17.94
N LYS A 49 15.34 1.76 17.25
CA LYS A 49 14.36 2.83 16.95
C LYS A 49 13.22 2.92 17.95
N ASN A 50 12.83 1.80 18.56
CA ASN A 50 11.68 1.74 19.46
C ASN A 50 11.74 0.50 20.36
N SER A 51 11.04 0.58 21.50
CA SER A 51 10.91 -0.50 22.47
C SER A 51 9.49 -1.05 22.46
N GLY A 52 9.37 -2.38 22.38
CA GLY A 52 8.11 -3.10 22.47
C GLY A 52 7.49 -3.06 23.87
N GLU A 53 8.29 -2.75 24.89
CA GLU A 53 7.86 -2.73 26.30
C GLU A 53 6.80 -1.65 26.57
N LYS A 54 6.81 -0.56 25.77
CA LYS A 54 5.79 0.50 25.80
C LYS A 54 4.36 -0.01 25.54
N TYR A 55 4.24 -1.18 24.92
CA TYR A 55 2.96 -1.76 24.52
C TYR A 55 2.53 -2.94 25.39
N ILE A 56 3.26 -3.25 26.48
CA ILE A 56 2.92 -4.33 27.41
C ILE A 56 1.54 -4.09 28.06
N SER A 57 1.27 -2.87 28.55
CA SER A 57 -0.04 -2.54 29.14
C SER A 57 -1.19 -2.84 28.18
N GLN A 58 -1.06 -2.44 26.91
CA GLN A 58 -2.07 -2.69 25.89
C GLN A 58 -2.27 -4.20 25.61
N ALA A 59 -1.20 -4.99 25.63
CA ALA A 59 -1.29 -6.43 25.46
C ALA A 59 -2.00 -7.11 26.65
N ILE A 60 -1.69 -6.67 27.87
CA ILE A 60 -2.32 -7.14 29.11
C ILE A 60 -3.80 -6.74 29.16
N GLU A 61 -4.14 -5.51 28.80
CA GLU A 61 -5.53 -5.02 28.70
C GLU A 61 -6.38 -5.85 27.73
N LYS A 62 -5.75 -6.38 26.66
CA LYS A 62 -6.40 -7.31 25.74
C LYS A 62 -6.58 -8.73 26.30
N GLY A 63 -5.96 -9.04 27.43
CA GLY A 63 -6.07 -10.31 28.15
C GLY A 63 -4.89 -11.27 28.00
N ILE A 64 -3.73 -10.80 27.49
CA ILE A 64 -2.52 -11.63 27.45
C ILE A 64 -2.03 -11.89 28.87
N LYS A 65 -1.72 -13.17 29.16
CA LYS A 65 -1.25 -13.63 30.48
C LYS A 65 0.24 -13.97 30.54
N VAL A 66 0.91 -14.00 29.39
CA VAL A 66 2.34 -14.33 29.28
C VAL A 66 3.06 -13.24 28.52
N ILE A 67 4.00 -12.57 29.18
CA ILE A 67 4.83 -11.49 28.61
C ILE A 67 6.27 -11.98 28.52
N ILE A 68 6.89 -11.78 27.36
CA ILE A 68 8.32 -11.99 27.13
C ILE A 68 8.95 -10.61 26.96
N SER A 69 9.84 -10.22 27.85
CA SER A 69 10.43 -8.87 27.89
C SER A 69 11.84 -8.87 28.46
N GLU A 70 12.57 -7.79 28.21
CA GLU A 70 13.93 -7.62 28.74
C GLU A 70 13.91 -7.16 30.20
N ASN A 71 12.84 -6.44 30.59
CA ASN A 71 12.62 -5.98 31.95
C ASN A 71 11.40 -6.64 32.60
N PHE A 72 11.48 -6.84 33.92
CA PHE A 72 10.36 -7.27 34.75
C PHE A 72 9.65 -6.06 35.36
N TYR A 73 8.32 -6.04 35.30
CA TYR A 73 7.48 -4.97 35.84
C TYR A 73 6.53 -5.53 36.91
N SER A 74 6.85 -5.27 38.17
CA SER A 74 6.09 -5.82 39.32
C SER A 74 4.70 -5.21 39.49
N GLU A 75 4.38 -4.11 38.79
CA GLU A 75 3.05 -3.47 38.85
C GLU A 75 1.93 -4.28 38.17
N TYR A 76 2.24 -5.29 37.37
CA TYR A 76 1.24 -6.12 36.68
C TYR A 76 1.04 -7.46 37.37
N ASP A 77 0.06 -7.51 38.27
CA ASP A 77 -0.33 -8.73 39.00
C ASP A 77 -0.97 -9.79 38.08
N GLY A 78 -0.72 -11.07 38.37
CA GLY A 78 -1.35 -12.19 37.67
C GLY A 78 -0.78 -12.51 36.28
N ILE A 79 0.31 -11.86 35.89
CA ILE A 79 1.03 -12.08 34.62
C ILE A 79 2.22 -13.00 34.83
N THR A 80 2.41 -13.94 33.92
CA THR A 80 3.63 -14.75 33.84
C THR A 80 4.64 -14.06 32.94
N TRP A 81 5.85 -13.90 33.43
CA TRP A 81 6.94 -13.22 32.74
C TRP A 81 8.03 -14.21 32.35
N ILE A 82 8.49 -14.13 31.10
CA ILE A 82 9.72 -14.74 30.63
C ILE A 82 10.70 -13.59 30.41
N ILE A 83 11.66 -13.44 31.32
CA ILE A 83 12.66 -12.39 31.31
C ILE A 83 13.86 -12.86 30.51
N VAL A 84 14.24 -12.06 29.52
CA VAL A 84 15.26 -12.38 28.52
C VAL A 84 16.31 -11.27 28.49
N GLU A 85 17.56 -11.57 28.14
CA GLU A 85 18.57 -10.50 27.99
C GLU A 85 18.36 -9.69 26.71
N ASN A 86 17.89 -10.35 25.65
CA ASN A 86 17.60 -9.73 24.36
C ASN A 86 16.41 -10.42 23.69
N SER A 87 15.35 -9.66 23.48
CA SER A 87 14.08 -10.12 22.90
C SER A 87 14.21 -10.68 21.48
N VAL A 88 15.08 -10.09 20.65
CA VAL A 88 15.33 -10.58 19.28
C VAL A 88 16.10 -11.90 19.33
N LYS A 89 17.16 -11.99 20.12
CA LYS A 89 17.97 -13.20 20.25
C LYS A 89 17.16 -14.37 20.83
N PHE A 90 16.34 -14.12 21.85
CA PHE A 90 15.37 -15.09 22.37
C PHE A 90 14.50 -15.68 21.26
N LEU A 91 13.93 -14.82 20.40
CA LEU A 91 13.03 -15.25 19.33
C LEU A 91 13.77 -16.09 18.28
N GLN A 92 15.02 -15.72 17.98
CA GLN A 92 15.91 -16.43 17.07
C GLN A 92 16.26 -17.83 17.59
N ASP A 93 16.65 -17.94 18.86
CA ASP A 93 17.04 -19.20 19.49
C ASP A 93 15.85 -20.16 19.60
N LEU A 94 14.67 -19.64 19.97
CA LEU A 94 13.45 -20.42 20.01
C LEU A 94 13.06 -20.95 18.62
N ALA A 95 13.17 -20.11 17.59
CA ALA A 95 12.86 -20.51 16.22
C ALA A 95 13.84 -21.56 15.67
N HIS A 96 15.14 -21.40 15.95
CA HIS A 96 16.17 -22.36 15.59
C HIS A 96 15.90 -23.73 16.22
N TYR A 97 15.71 -23.76 17.54
CA TYR A 97 15.36 -24.99 18.24
C TYR A 97 14.07 -25.60 17.69
N HIS A 98 13.04 -24.77 17.43
CA HIS A 98 11.77 -25.25 16.94
C HIS A 98 11.92 -25.94 15.58
N ILE A 99 12.64 -25.36 14.61
CA ILE A 99 12.73 -25.94 13.27
C ILE A 99 13.63 -27.19 13.22
N GLU A 100 14.74 -27.20 13.96
CA GLU A 100 15.68 -28.35 14.02
C GLU A 100 15.01 -29.61 14.61
N ASN A 101 14.05 -29.43 15.52
CA ASN A 101 13.34 -30.54 16.17
C ASN A 101 12.06 -30.95 15.43
N GLN A 102 11.81 -30.46 14.21
CA GLN A 102 10.64 -30.85 13.41
C GLN A 102 11.04 -31.78 12.27
N PRO A 103 10.28 -32.87 12.01
CA PRO A 103 10.56 -33.79 10.91
C PRO A 103 10.08 -33.22 9.55
N ILE A 104 10.51 -32.01 9.23
CA ILE A 104 10.08 -31.24 8.06
C ILE A 104 11.18 -31.13 7.02
N LYS A 105 10.82 -31.20 5.73
CA LYS A 105 11.74 -30.89 4.63
C LYS A 105 11.69 -29.40 4.34
N THR A 106 12.81 -28.71 4.54
CA THR A 106 12.87 -27.24 4.47
C THR A 106 13.47 -26.75 3.15
N ILE A 107 12.83 -25.74 2.57
CA ILE A 107 13.25 -25.03 1.36
C ILE A 107 13.51 -23.57 1.77
N GLY A 108 14.73 -23.09 1.57
CA GLY A 108 15.12 -21.71 1.85
C GLY A 108 15.37 -20.94 0.56
N ILE A 109 14.69 -19.81 0.38
CA ILE A 109 14.73 -19.02 -0.86
C ILE A 109 15.38 -17.67 -0.58
N THR A 110 16.49 -17.38 -1.28
CA THR A 110 17.11 -16.04 -1.27
C THR A 110 17.42 -15.55 -2.68
N GLY A 111 17.75 -14.27 -2.77
CA GLY A 111 18.02 -13.56 -4.03
C GLY A 111 17.67 -12.08 -3.93
N SER A 112 17.99 -11.30 -4.96
CA SER A 112 17.56 -9.90 -5.07
C SER A 112 16.08 -9.85 -5.48
N ASN A 113 15.71 -10.57 -6.54
CA ASN A 113 14.36 -10.58 -7.12
C ASN A 113 13.79 -12.01 -7.20
N GLY A 114 12.46 -12.15 -7.28
CA GLY A 114 11.79 -13.44 -7.52
C GLY A 114 11.53 -14.32 -6.30
N LYS A 115 12.10 -14.01 -5.12
CA LYS A 115 11.93 -14.80 -3.88
C LYS A 115 10.46 -15.09 -3.56
N THR A 116 9.64 -14.05 -3.46
CA THR A 116 8.24 -14.16 -3.10
C THR A 116 7.43 -14.88 -4.18
N ILE A 117 7.71 -14.63 -5.46
CA ILE A 117 7.04 -15.32 -6.58
C ILE A 117 7.31 -16.82 -6.52
N VAL A 118 8.59 -17.21 -6.42
CA VAL A 118 8.98 -18.62 -6.35
C VAL A 118 8.40 -19.30 -5.12
N LYS A 119 8.40 -18.64 -3.95
CA LYS A 119 7.76 -19.15 -2.74
C LYS A 119 6.26 -19.44 -2.96
N GLU A 120 5.53 -18.47 -3.52
CA GLU A 120 4.09 -18.60 -3.74
C GLU A 120 3.76 -19.67 -4.79
N TRP A 121 4.52 -19.75 -5.87
CA TRP A 121 4.36 -20.79 -6.89
C TRP A 121 4.71 -22.18 -6.36
N LEU A 122 5.80 -22.32 -5.59
CA LEU A 122 6.11 -23.59 -4.92
C LEU A 122 5.00 -24.01 -3.97
N TYR A 123 4.47 -23.08 -3.18
CA TYR A 123 3.33 -23.37 -2.32
C TYR A 123 2.13 -23.83 -3.15
N GLN A 124 1.76 -23.12 -4.22
CA GLN A 124 0.66 -23.51 -5.13
C GLN A 124 0.85 -24.91 -5.73
N CYS A 125 2.09 -25.32 -6.01
CA CYS A 125 2.36 -26.63 -6.57
C CYS A 125 2.37 -27.76 -5.50
N LEU A 126 2.79 -27.46 -4.27
CA LEU A 126 3.06 -28.48 -3.25
C LEU A 126 1.95 -28.63 -2.20
N TRP A 127 1.13 -27.61 -1.94
CA TRP A 127 0.18 -27.60 -0.80
C TRP A 127 -0.85 -28.72 -0.82
N ASN A 128 -1.27 -29.18 -2.01
CA ASN A 128 -2.25 -30.26 -2.18
C ASN A 128 -1.61 -31.65 -2.33
N GLU A 129 -0.29 -31.72 -2.24
CA GLU A 129 0.50 -32.96 -2.33
C GLU A 129 1.11 -33.30 -0.97
N PHE A 130 1.54 -32.25 -0.25
CA PHE A 130 2.14 -32.33 1.07
C PHE A 130 1.54 -31.25 1.97
N PRO A 131 1.24 -31.55 3.25
CA PRO A 131 0.98 -30.52 4.25
C PRO A 131 2.15 -29.52 4.30
N THR A 132 1.92 -28.31 3.80
CA THR A 132 2.97 -27.33 3.53
C THR A 132 2.78 -26.07 4.36
N VAL A 133 3.84 -25.62 5.03
CA VAL A 133 3.93 -24.30 5.68
C VAL A 133 4.84 -23.38 4.89
N LYS A 134 4.64 -22.06 4.97
CA LYS A 134 5.50 -21.07 4.30
C LYS A 134 5.58 -19.76 5.06
N SER A 135 6.58 -18.92 4.75
CA SER A 135 6.64 -17.55 5.27
C SER A 135 5.39 -16.74 4.90
N PRO A 136 4.68 -16.13 5.88
CA PRO A 136 3.61 -15.18 5.60
C PRO A 136 4.18 -13.90 5.00
N LYS A 137 3.52 -13.36 3.97
CA LYS A 137 3.92 -12.09 3.30
C LYS A 137 5.43 -12.08 2.97
N SER A 138 6.14 -11.00 3.27
CA SER A 138 7.60 -10.87 3.06
C SER A 138 8.37 -10.97 4.38
N PHE A 139 7.95 -11.84 5.29
CA PHE A 139 8.62 -12.04 6.58
C PHE A 139 9.91 -12.85 6.37
N ASN A 140 10.99 -12.14 6.03
CA ASN A 140 12.25 -12.72 5.56
C ASN A 140 13.50 -12.18 6.29
N SER A 141 13.32 -11.27 7.26
CA SER A 141 14.39 -10.60 7.99
C SER A 141 14.72 -11.29 9.32
N GLN A 142 15.67 -10.74 10.09
CA GLN A 142 16.12 -11.27 11.40
C GLN A 142 15.03 -11.42 12.46
N ILE A 143 13.87 -10.77 12.28
CA ILE A 143 12.68 -10.91 13.14
C ILE A 143 11.58 -11.70 12.40
N GLY A 144 11.35 -11.37 11.11
CA GLY A 144 10.28 -11.99 10.33
C GLY A 144 10.49 -13.49 10.08
N LEU A 145 11.72 -13.91 9.80
CA LEU A 145 12.04 -15.32 9.57
C LEU A 145 11.78 -16.19 10.81
N PRO A 146 12.28 -15.86 12.02
CA PRO A 146 11.91 -16.57 13.25
C PRO A 146 10.40 -16.75 13.46
N ILE A 147 9.62 -15.68 13.26
CA ILE A 147 8.16 -15.72 13.40
C ILE A 147 7.54 -16.70 12.40
N SER A 148 8.06 -16.73 11.17
CA SER A 148 7.62 -17.64 10.12
C SER A 148 7.89 -19.10 10.49
N LEU A 149 9.07 -19.39 11.04
CA LEU A 149 9.48 -20.74 11.41
C LEU A 149 8.63 -21.30 12.56
N LEU A 150 8.26 -20.46 13.54
CA LEU A 150 7.42 -20.85 14.68
C LEU A 150 5.98 -21.23 14.30
N GLN A 151 5.54 -20.93 13.07
CA GLN A 151 4.26 -21.41 12.52
C GLN A 151 4.31 -22.90 12.13
N THR A 152 5.50 -23.51 12.14
CA THR A 152 5.66 -24.93 11.90
C THR A 152 5.00 -25.75 13.02
N SER A 153 4.60 -26.97 12.67
CA SER A 153 4.03 -27.96 13.58
C SER A 153 4.22 -29.33 12.96
N GLU A 154 4.04 -30.37 13.76
CA GLU A 154 4.29 -31.77 13.38
C GLU A 154 3.43 -32.26 12.20
N LYS A 155 2.32 -31.56 11.89
CA LYS A 155 1.47 -31.87 10.74
C LYS A 155 2.15 -31.53 9.41
N HIS A 156 3.11 -30.62 9.39
CA HIS A 156 3.75 -30.13 8.17
C HIS A 156 4.89 -31.03 7.73
N GLN A 157 4.89 -31.41 6.45
CA GLN A 157 5.94 -32.21 5.82
C GLN A 157 6.94 -31.35 5.03
N VAL A 158 6.49 -30.19 4.52
CA VAL A 158 7.31 -29.27 3.72
C VAL A 158 7.20 -27.84 4.27
N GLY A 159 8.34 -27.16 4.38
CA GLY A 159 8.41 -25.77 4.82
C GLY A 159 9.12 -24.89 3.79
N ILE A 160 8.48 -23.82 3.32
CA ILE A 160 9.01 -22.91 2.29
C ILE A 160 9.25 -21.52 2.87
N PHE A 161 10.50 -21.20 3.16
CA PHE A 161 10.85 -19.98 3.90
C PHE A 161 11.69 -19.02 3.06
N GLU A 162 11.29 -17.76 3.08
CA GLU A 162 12.02 -16.68 2.41
C GLU A 162 13.08 -16.09 3.35
N VAL A 163 14.28 -15.86 2.83
CA VAL A 163 15.40 -15.29 3.60
C VAL A 163 15.99 -14.11 2.83
N GLY A 164 15.94 -12.93 3.47
CA GLY A 164 16.32 -11.66 2.88
C GLY A 164 17.38 -10.94 3.71
N ILE A 165 18.32 -10.29 3.01
CA ILE A 165 19.36 -9.45 3.60
C ILE A 165 19.35 -8.08 2.93
N SER A 166 19.71 -7.07 3.70
CA SER A 166 19.82 -5.67 3.30
C SER A 166 21.21 -5.09 3.53
N LYS A 167 21.99 -5.69 4.44
CA LYS A 167 23.36 -5.28 4.80
C LYS A 167 24.30 -6.49 4.87
N PRO A 168 25.62 -6.29 4.75
CA PRO A 168 26.61 -7.34 5.03
C PRO A 168 26.46 -7.92 6.45
N GLN A 169 26.90 -9.16 6.63
CA GLN A 169 26.89 -9.93 7.88
C GLN A 169 25.51 -10.36 8.42
N GLU A 170 24.41 -9.96 7.76
CA GLU A 170 23.07 -10.40 8.17
C GLU A 170 22.80 -11.86 7.84
N MET A 171 23.38 -12.41 6.76
CA MET A 171 23.07 -13.77 6.33
C MET A 171 23.63 -14.81 7.29
N LYS A 172 24.76 -14.52 7.93
CA LYS A 172 25.33 -15.39 8.96
C LYS A 172 24.34 -15.61 10.10
N THR A 173 23.75 -14.55 10.63
CA THR A 173 22.73 -14.65 11.68
C THR A 173 21.49 -15.41 11.19
N LEU A 174 21.05 -15.17 9.96
CA LEU A 174 19.88 -15.86 9.38
C LEU A 174 20.12 -17.36 9.15
N GLU A 175 21.34 -17.75 8.76
CA GLU A 175 21.73 -19.15 8.60
C GLU A 175 21.81 -19.89 9.93
N GLU A 176 22.30 -19.23 10.98
CA GLU A 176 22.29 -19.77 12.34
C GLU A 176 20.85 -19.98 12.86
N ILE A 177 19.90 -19.14 12.45
CA ILE A 177 18.47 -19.33 12.76
C ILE A 177 17.88 -20.49 11.96
N PHE A 178 18.18 -20.54 10.66
CA PHE A 178 17.54 -21.45 9.71
C PHE A 178 18.52 -21.92 8.65
N SER A 179 18.84 -23.21 8.71
CA SER A 179 19.66 -23.87 7.71
C SER A 179 18.77 -24.77 6.82
N PRO A 180 18.44 -24.34 5.58
CA PRO A 180 17.51 -25.08 4.73
C PRO A 180 18.15 -26.35 4.17
N LYS A 181 17.41 -27.47 4.10
CA LYS A 181 17.86 -28.69 3.42
C LYS A 181 18.01 -28.47 1.91
N ILE A 182 17.09 -27.72 1.31
CA ILE A 182 17.17 -27.29 -0.10
C ILE A 182 17.28 -25.78 -0.16
N GLY A 183 18.39 -25.29 -0.71
CA GLY A 183 18.62 -23.87 -0.97
C GLY A 183 18.21 -23.48 -2.38
N ILE A 184 17.51 -22.34 -2.53
CA ILE A 184 17.22 -21.73 -3.83
C ILE A 184 17.81 -20.32 -3.88
N LEU A 185 18.71 -20.09 -4.84
CA LEU A 185 19.17 -18.76 -5.20
C LEU A 185 18.47 -18.31 -6.49
N THR A 186 17.58 -17.32 -6.38
CA THR A 186 16.90 -16.73 -7.53
C THR A 186 17.84 -15.76 -8.28
N HIS A 187 17.34 -14.63 -8.77
CA HIS A 187 18.16 -13.67 -9.51
C HIS A 187 18.97 -12.75 -8.57
N ILE A 188 20.24 -12.52 -8.90
CA ILE A 188 21.09 -11.47 -8.31
C ILE A 188 20.95 -10.21 -9.17
N GLY A 189 20.41 -9.15 -8.58
CA GLY A 189 20.21 -7.85 -9.21
C GLY A 189 20.57 -6.71 -8.25
N THR A 190 20.27 -5.48 -8.66
CA THR A 190 20.69 -4.23 -7.97
C THR A 190 20.00 -3.93 -6.64
N ALA A 191 19.02 -4.73 -6.22
CA ALA A 191 18.35 -4.52 -4.93
C ALA A 191 19.34 -4.61 -3.75
N HIS A 192 19.38 -3.57 -2.92
CA HIS A 192 20.31 -3.39 -1.80
C HIS A 192 21.80 -3.33 -2.16
N SER A 193 22.16 -3.28 -3.45
CA SER A 193 23.57 -3.26 -3.87
C SER A 193 24.34 -2.04 -3.35
N SER A 194 23.66 -0.94 -3.02
CA SER A 194 24.27 0.26 -2.42
C SER A 194 24.95 0.03 -1.06
N ASN A 195 24.55 -1.02 -0.34
CA ASN A 195 25.09 -1.35 0.98
C ASN A 195 26.24 -2.38 0.93
N PHE A 196 26.57 -2.88 -0.26
CA PHE A 196 27.65 -3.84 -0.49
C PHE A 196 28.72 -3.17 -1.35
N GLU A 197 29.97 -3.51 -1.11
CA GLU A 197 31.13 -2.97 -1.83
C GLU A 197 31.09 -3.31 -3.32
N ASN A 198 30.59 -4.50 -3.66
CA ASN A 198 30.44 -4.99 -5.02
C ASN A 198 29.48 -6.20 -5.06
N GLU A 199 29.09 -6.59 -6.27
CA GLU A 199 28.22 -7.74 -6.52
C GLU A 199 28.79 -9.05 -5.95
N LEU A 200 30.12 -9.22 -5.98
CA LEU A 200 30.77 -10.41 -5.43
C LEU A 200 30.57 -10.53 -3.91
N GLN A 201 30.63 -9.43 -3.17
CA GLN A 201 30.33 -9.42 -1.74
C GLN A 201 28.87 -9.81 -1.49
N LEU A 202 27.93 -9.26 -2.27
CA LEU A 202 26.50 -9.61 -2.17
C LEU A 202 26.25 -11.09 -2.46
N ILE A 203 26.89 -11.65 -3.49
CA ILE A 203 26.81 -13.08 -3.83
C ILE A 203 27.33 -13.90 -2.65
N LYS A 204 28.57 -13.64 -2.20
CA LYS A 204 29.18 -14.38 -1.10
C LYS A 204 28.33 -14.33 0.18
N GLU A 205 27.81 -13.17 0.51
CA GLU A 205 26.91 -13.01 1.66
C GLU A 205 25.66 -13.88 1.51
N LYS A 206 24.98 -13.87 0.36
CA LYS A 206 23.78 -14.71 0.14
C LYS A 206 24.08 -16.20 0.16
N LEU A 207 25.25 -16.60 -0.33
CA LEU A 207 25.67 -18.00 -0.37
C LEU A 207 25.87 -18.59 1.03
N ILE A 208 26.08 -17.77 2.07
CA ILE A 208 26.20 -18.24 3.45
C ILE A 208 24.99 -19.08 3.85
N LEU A 209 23.77 -18.72 3.42
CA LEU A 209 22.53 -19.44 3.75
C LEU A 209 22.59 -20.93 3.42
N PHE A 210 23.35 -21.31 2.39
CA PHE A 210 23.38 -22.68 1.88
C PHE A 210 24.47 -23.54 2.51
N LYS A 211 25.12 -23.05 3.58
CA LYS A 211 26.25 -23.72 4.25
C LYS A 211 25.95 -25.17 4.63
N ASN A 212 24.74 -25.49 5.11
CA ASN A 212 24.35 -26.88 5.43
C ASN A 212 23.25 -27.46 4.52
N SER A 213 22.92 -26.79 3.41
CA SER A 213 21.99 -27.36 2.42
C SER A 213 22.58 -28.62 1.77
N GLU A 214 21.74 -29.62 1.52
CA GLU A 214 22.09 -30.84 0.79
C GLU A 214 22.03 -30.60 -0.73
N ILE A 215 21.05 -29.80 -1.15
CA ILE A 215 20.78 -29.46 -2.55
C ILE A 215 20.77 -27.93 -2.69
N ILE A 216 21.49 -27.43 -3.69
CA ILE A 216 21.51 -26.01 -4.03
C ILE A 216 21.04 -25.85 -5.48
N ILE A 217 19.89 -25.20 -5.63
CA ILE A 217 19.31 -24.82 -6.92
C ILE A 217 19.57 -23.33 -7.13
N TYR A 218 20.20 -22.94 -8.23
CA TYR A 218 20.62 -21.55 -8.42
C TYR A 218 20.49 -21.08 -9.86
N ASN A 219 20.22 -19.78 -10.04
CA ASN A 219 20.24 -19.17 -11.35
C ASN A 219 21.69 -19.08 -11.86
N GLY A 220 22.04 -19.91 -12.84
CA GLY A 220 23.39 -19.99 -13.39
C GLY A 220 23.66 -19.01 -14.53
N ASP A 221 22.71 -18.16 -14.92
CA ASP A 221 22.95 -17.15 -15.95
C ASP A 221 24.01 -16.11 -15.52
N ASN A 222 24.20 -15.97 -14.21
CA ASN A 222 25.30 -15.20 -13.64
C ASN A 222 26.56 -16.09 -13.48
N GLU A 223 27.60 -15.77 -14.23
CA GLU A 223 28.86 -16.53 -14.24
C GLU A 223 29.59 -16.48 -12.90
N GLN A 224 29.50 -15.36 -12.18
CA GLN A 224 30.13 -15.21 -10.88
C GLN A 224 29.43 -16.08 -9.82
N VAL A 225 28.09 -16.16 -9.86
CA VAL A 225 27.32 -17.09 -9.02
C VAL A 225 27.75 -18.53 -9.30
N CYS A 226 27.84 -18.93 -10.57
CA CYS A 226 28.30 -20.27 -10.95
C CYS A 226 29.68 -20.59 -10.38
N LYS A 227 30.63 -19.65 -10.52
CA LYS A 227 32.00 -19.83 -10.06
C LYS A 227 32.07 -19.97 -8.53
N GLU A 228 31.40 -19.07 -7.80
CA GLU A 228 31.43 -19.08 -6.34
C GLU A 228 30.74 -20.31 -5.75
N ILE A 229 29.58 -20.72 -6.27
CA ILE A 229 28.88 -21.93 -5.80
C ILE A 229 29.72 -23.18 -6.06
N LYS A 230 30.27 -23.34 -7.27
CA LYS A 230 31.13 -24.50 -7.57
C LYS A 230 32.41 -24.52 -6.74
N THR A 231 32.93 -23.37 -6.37
CA THR A 231 34.13 -23.27 -5.51
C THR A 231 33.81 -23.64 -4.06
N GLN A 232 32.70 -23.12 -3.51
CA GLN A 232 32.35 -23.26 -2.09
C GLN A 232 31.62 -24.57 -1.75
N TYR A 233 30.88 -25.14 -2.72
CA TYR A 233 29.90 -26.19 -2.49
C TYR A 233 30.00 -27.35 -3.50
N SER A 234 31.21 -27.65 -3.97
CA SER A 234 31.48 -28.71 -4.96
C SER A 234 31.11 -30.12 -4.48
N ASP A 235 31.03 -30.32 -3.17
CA ASP A 235 30.66 -31.56 -2.49
C ASP A 235 29.13 -31.78 -2.43
N LYS A 236 28.33 -30.76 -2.78
CA LYS A 236 26.87 -30.77 -2.67
C LYS A 236 26.19 -31.12 -3.98
N LYS A 237 24.89 -31.44 -3.93
CA LYS A 237 24.08 -31.59 -5.16
C LYS A 237 23.74 -30.19 -5.71
N LEU A 238 24.38 -29.84 -6.82
CA LEU A 238 24.21 -28.54 -7.49
C LEU A 238 23.32 -28.67 -8.73
N ILE A 239 22.33 -27.78 -8.86
CA ILE A 239 21.44 -27.72 -10.03
C ILE A 239 21.35 -26.27 -10.51
N SER A 240 21.95 -25.98 -11.66
CA SER A 240 21.86 -24.67 -12.28
C SER A 240 20.64 -24.55 -13.19
N PHE A 241 19.90 -23.44 -13.07
CA PHE A 241 18.80 -23.10 -13.98
C PHE A 241 19.02 -21.75 -14.65
N GLY A 242 18.49 -21.56 -15.85
CA GLY A 242 18.56 -20.26 -16.53
C GLY A 242 18.30 -20.35 -18.03
N LEU A 243 18.48 -19.24 -18.73
CA LEU A 243 18.30 -19.15 -20.18
C LEU A 243 19.57 -19.47 -20.97
N LYS A 244 20.75 -19.41 -20.35
CA LYS A 244 22.02 -19.70 -21.02
C LYS A 244 22.25 -21.20 -21.21
N ALA A 245 22.98 -21.56 -22.27
CA ALA A 245 23.19 -22.94 -22.71
C ALA A 245 23.97 -23.82 -21.72
N HIS A 246 24.79 -23.22 -20.85
CA HIS A 246 25.61 -23.97 -19.88
C HIS A 246 24.84 -24.44 -18.64
N ASN A 247 23.60 -23.97 -18.43
CA ASN A 247 22.78 -24.41 -17.30
C ASN A 247 22.30 -25.86 -17.47
N ASP A 248 22.16 -26.57 -16.35
CA ASP A 248 21.63 -27.93 -16.29
C ASP A 248 20.16 -27.96 -16.72
N VAL A 249 19.40 -26.95 -16.27
CA VAL A 249 17.98 -26.76 -16.59
C VAL A 249 17.80 -25.46 -17.37
N LYS A 250 17.34 -25.56 -18.62
CA LYS A 250 17.29 -24.42 -19.54
C LYS A 250 16.16 -24.49 -20.54
N ILE A 251 15.82 -23.35 -21.13
CA ILE A 251 14.90 -23.27 -22.27
C ILE A 251 15.69 -23.40 -23.57
N VAL A 252 15.25 -24.27 -24.47
CA VAL A 252 15.96 -24.61 -25.73
C VAL A 252 15.18 -24.25 -27.00
N CYS A 253 14.09 -23.49 -26.86
CA CYS A 253 13.33 -22.90 -27.97
C CYS A 253 13.49 -21.36 -27.99
N ASP A 254 13.02 -20.72 -29.06
CA ASP A 254 12.82 -19.26 -29.05
C ASP A 254 11.61 -18.93 -28.18
N TYR A 255 11.86 -18.64 -26.90
CA TYR A 255 10.80 -18.31 -25.96
C TYR A 255 10.07 -17.00 -26.30
N LYS A 256 10.57 -16.17 -27.24
CA LYS A 256 9.88 -14.96 -27.69
C LYS A 256 8.79 -15.25 -28.73
N ASP A 257 8.85 -16.40 -29.42
CA ASP A 257 7.83 -16.80 -30.37
C ASP A 257 6.57 -17.31 -29.64
N ARG A 258 5.51 -16.49 -29.62
CA ARG A 258 4.24 -16.82 -28.95
C ARG A 258 3.50 -18.01 -29.58
N ASN A 259 3.87 -18.44 -30.78
CA ASN A 259 3.23 -19.56 -31.47
C ASN A 259 3.82 -20.93 -31.09
N GLN A 260 4.93 -20.97 -30.34
CA GLN A 260 5.57 -22.22 -29.90
C GLN A 260 5.41 -22.42 -28.40
N GLU A 261 5.30 -23.66 -27.93
CA GLU A 261 5.38 -23.92 -26.48
C GLU A 261 6.80 -23.66 -25.94
N ILE A 262 6.91 -23.46 -24.62
CA ILE A 262 8.22 -23.34 -23.97
C ILE A 262 8.81 -24.73 -23.82
N LEU A 263 9.88 -25.02 -24.55
CA LEU A 263 10.61 -26.29 -24.47
C LEU A 263 11.72 -26.21 -23.42
N VAL A 264 11.54 -26.93 -22.31
CA VAL A 264 12.53 -27.05 -21.24
C VAL A 264 13.36 -28.31 -21.44
N GLN A 265 14.68 -28.16 -21.28
CA GLN A 265 15.62 -29.24 -21.11
C GLN A 265 16.03 -29.31 -19.65
N TYR A 266 15.72 -30.43 -18.98
CA TYR A 266 16.16 -30.76 -17.62
C TYR A 266 17.23 -31.85 -17.72
N PHE A 267 18.51 -31.48 -17.60
CA PHE A 267 19.65 -32.34 -17.92
C PHE A 267 19.54 -32.95 -19.34
N SER A 268 19.33 -34.26 -19.46
CA SER A 268 19.13 -34.97 -20.74
C SER A 268 17.67 -35.08 -21.15
N GLU A 269 16.74 -34.81 -20.25
CA GLU A 269 15.29 -34.93 -20.47
C GLU A 269 14.72 -33.64 -21.07
N LYS A 270 13.68 -33.75 -21.90
CA LYS A 270 13.00 -32.60 -22.50
C LYS A 270 11.49 -32.74 -22.40
N PHE A 271 10.83 -31.64 -22.10
CA PHE A 271 9.37 -31.53 -22.10
C PHE A 271 8.96 -30.08 -22.36
N SER A 272 7.73 -29.86 -22.82
CA SER A 272 7.20 -28.53 -23.11
C SER A 272 5.99 -28.18 -22.27
N PHE A 273 5.77 -26.87 -22.07
CA PHE A 273 4.54 -26.35 -21.49
C PHE A 273 4.10 -25.05 -22.19
N PRO A 274 2.78 -24.77 -22.26
CA PRO A 274 2.28 -23.50 -22.75
C PRO A 274 2.53 -22.37 -21.74
N ALA A 275 2.99 -21.20 -22.21
CA ALA A 275 3.18 -20.03 -21.36
C ALA A 275 2.57 -18.78 -22.00
N ASN A 276 1.66 -18.12 -21.27
CA ASN A 276 1.05 -16.86 -21.69
C ASN A 276 2.00 -15.67 -21.44
N GLN A 277 2.67 -15.67 -20.29
CA GLN A 277 3.71 -14.71 -19.93
C GLN A 277 5.09 -15.32 -20.22
N ARG A 278 5.93 -14.61 -20.96
CA ARG A 278 7.20 -15.11 -21.51
C ARG A 278 8.37 -14.15 -21.31
N ASP A 279 8.26 -13.24 -20.35
CA ASP A 279 9.40 -12.44 -19.94
C ASP A 279 10.43 -13.32 -19.22
N GLU A 280 11.69 -12.88 -19.27
CA GLU A 280 12.83 -13.60 -18.72
C GLU A 280 12.68 -13.91 -17.21
N ALA A 281 12.14 -12.98 -16.43
CA ALA A 281 11.97 -13.17 -14.99
C ALA A 281 10.94 -14.26 -14.68
N THR A 282 9.79 -14.23 -15.35
CA THR A 282 8.74 -15.26 -15.24
C THR A 282 9.29 -16.63 -15.60
N LEU A 283 9.98 -16.75 -16.73
CA LEU A 283 10.50 -18.02 -17.21
C LEU A 283 11.58 -18.58 -16.29
N THR A 284 12.54 -17.75 -15.85
CA THR A 284 13.58 -18.21 -14.92
C THR A 284 13.02 -18.59 -13.54
N ASN A 285 11.99 -17.88 -13.03
CA ASN A 285 11.27 -18.29 -11.82
C ASN A 285 10.54 -19.63 -12.00
N ALA A 286 9.94 -19.87 -13.17
CA ALA A 286 9.28 -21.14 -13.48
C ALA A 286 10.29 -22.30 -13.53
N LEU A 287 11.49 -22.08 -14.10
CA LEU A 287 12.57 -23.07 -14.06
C LEU A 287 12.99 -23.42 -12.63
N ALA A 288 13.07 -22.44 -11.73
CA ALA A 288 13.36 -22.69 -10.30
C ALA A 288 12.30 -23.59 -9.64
N VAL A 289 11.02 -23.35 -9.94
CA VAL A 289 9.89 -24.19 -9.47
C VAL A 289 10.00 -25.61 -10.04
N ILE A 290 10.24 -25.73 -11.35
CA ILE A 290 10.43 -27.02 -12.04
C ILE A 290 11.54 -27.84 -11.39
N CYS A 291 12.68 -27.22 -11.07
CA CYS A 291 13.79 -27.90 -10.39
C CYS A 291 13.34 -28.55 -9.08
N ILE A 292 12.59 -27.81 -8.25
CA ILE A 292 12.07 -28.37 -6.99
C ILE A 292 11.07 -29.48 -7.25
N LEU A 293 10.13 -29.33 -8.19
CA LEU A 293 9.15 -30.38 -8.47
C LEU A 293 9.83 -31.67 -8.95
N LYS A 294 10.90 -31.56 -9.76
CA LYS A 294 11.73 -32.71 -10.13
C LYS A 294 12.43 -33.34 -8.92
N GLU A 295 12.97 -32.53 -8.01
CA GLU A 295 13.59 -33.02 -6.76
C GLU A 295 12.59 -33.67 -5.79
N PHE A 296 11.30 -33.39 -5.93
CA PHE A 296 10.23 -34.07 -5.20
C PHE A 296 9.65 -35.28 -5.97
N GLY A 297 10.22 -35.63 -7.14
CA GLY A 297 9.86 -36.83 -7.90
C GLY A 297 8.61 -36.69 -8.78
N PHE A 298 8.17 -35.48 -9.10
CA PHE A 298 7.03 -35.27 -9.99
C PHE A 298 7.40 -35.63 -11.44
N THR A 299 6.48 -36.30 -12.15
CA THR A 299 6.64 -36.59 -13.59
C THR A 299 6.49 -35.31 -14.43
N ASN A 300 6.96 -35.33 -15.68
CA ASN A 300 6.84 -34.17 -16.57
C ASN A 300 5.38 -33.75 -16.76
N GLU A 301 4.48 -34.71 -16.93
CA GLU A 301 3.06 -34.45 -17.15
C GLU A 301 2.48 -33.70 -15.96
N LYS A 302 2.80 -34.14 -14.74
CA LYS A 302 2.32 -33.50 -13.51
C LYS A 302 2.97 -32.14 -13.29
N ILE A 303 4.23 -31.95 -13.67
CA ILE A 303 4.89 -30.64 -13.63
C ILE A 303 4.20 -29.67 -14.59
N VAL A 304 3.95 -30.07 -15.84
CA VAL A 304 3.26 -29.24 -16.83
C VAL A 304 1.87 -28.86 -16.33
N GLU A 305 1.12 -29.81 -15.77
CA GLU A 305 -0.18 -29.57 -15.13
C GLU A 305 -0.07 -28.50 -14.02
N LYS A 306 0.89 -28.65 -13.10
CA LYS A 306 1.10 -27.72 -11.99
C LYS A 306 1.49 -26.33 -12.47
N ILE A 307 2.42 -26.23 -13.42
CA ILE A 307 2.88 -24.97 -14.00
C ILE A 307 1.74 -24.26 -14.74
N ASN A 308 0.94 -24.98 -15.54
CA ASN A 308 -0.21 -24.41 -16.24
C ASN A 308 -1.32 -23.92 -15.29
N ASN A 309 -1.41 -24.53 -14.11
CA ASN A 309 -2.34 -24.14 -13.06
C ASN A 309 -1.82 -23.01 -12.16
N LEU A 310 -0.55 -22.59 -12.33
CA LEU A 310 -0.02 -21.44 -11.61
C LEU A 310 -0.85 -20.21 -11.96
N LYS A 311 -1.46 -19.65 -10.93
CA LYS A 311 -2.16 -18.39 -11.07
C LYS A 311 -1.19 -17.25 -10.86
N ALA A 312 -1.52 -16.10 -11.47
CA ALA A 312 -0.88 -14.85 -11.09
C ALA A 312 -0.86 -14.76 -9.56
N VAL A 313 0.29 -14.41 -9.01
CA VAL A 313 0.41 -14.17 -7.58
C VAL A 313 -0.28 -12.85 -7.31
N GLU A 314 -1.61 -12.88 -7.25
CA GLU A 314 -2.40 -11.79 -6.71
C GLU A 314 -2.16 -11.72 -5.21
N MET A 315 -2.03 -10.51 -4.70
CA MET A 315 -1.79 -10.28 -3.28
C MET A 315 -3.01 -10.78 -2.50
N ARG A 316 -2.82 -11.84 -1.70
CA ARG A 316 -3.84 -12.37 -0.76
C ARG A 316 -4.42 -11.23 0.08
N LEU A 317 -5.71 -11.34 0.43
CA LEU A 317 -6.47 -10.31 1.14
C LEU A 317 -6.60 -9.05 0.30
N GLU A 318 -7.09 -9.25 -0.92
CA GLU A 318 -7.37 -8.17 -1.85
C GLU A 318 -8.50 -7.33 -1.28
N SER A 319 -8.19 -6.07 -0.99
CA SER A 319 -9.15 -5.08 -0.54
C SER A 319 -9.73 -4.39 -1.77
N VAL A 320 -10.99 -4.65 -2.08
CA VAL A 320 -11.71 -4.01 -3.19
C VAL A 320 -12.87 -3.17 -2.65
N ASN A 321 -13.09 -2.01 -3.26
CA ASN A 321 -14.25 -1.20 -2.93
C ASN A 321 -15.50 -1.88 -3.50
N GLY A 322 -16.50 -2.09 -2.66
CA GLY A 322 -17.80 -2.61 -3.02
C GLY A 322 -18.83 -1.51 -3.27
N VAL A 323 -19.94 -1.88 -3.90
CA VAL A 323 -21.12 -1.02 -4.00
C VAL A 323 -21.63 -0.61 -2.61
N ARG A 324 -22.32 0.54 -2.52
CA ARG A 324 -22.91 1.07 -1.27
C ARG A 324 -21.91 1.30 -0.14
N ASN A 325 -20.72 1.79 -0.51
CA ASN A 325 -19.63 2.12 0.42
C ASN A 325 -19.21 0.93 1.32
N ASN A 326 -19.37 -0.29 0.78
CA ASN A 326 -18.82 -1.48 1.40
C ASN A 326 -17.32 -1.60 1.05
N LEU A 327 -16.55 -2.16 1.96
CA LEU A 327 -15.17 -2.57 1.71
C LEU A 327 -15.13 -4.09 1.69
N ILE A 328 -14.74 -4.68 0.57
CA ILE A 328 -14.72 -6.12 0.40
C ILE A 328 -13.29 -6.59 0.56
N ILE A 329 -13.05 -7.46 1.53
CA ILE A 329 -11.79 -8.18 1.66
C ILE A 329 -12.01 -9.55 1.05
N ASN A 330 -11.40 -9.80 -0.10
CA ASN A 330 -11.47 -11.08 -0.78
C ASN A 330 -10.30 -11.98 -0.38
N ASP A 331 -10.62 -13.12 0.24
CA ASP A 331 -9.68 -14.20 0.54
C ASP A 331 -10.30 -15.56 0.18
N SER A 332 -10.99 -15.62 -0.95
CA SER A 332 -11.90 -16.72 -1.29
C SER A 332 -11.29 -17.91 -2.05
N PHE A 333 -9.99 -18.15 -1.87
CA PHE A 333 -9.26 -19.14 -2.65
C PHE A 333 -8.94 -20.45 -1.91
N ASN A 334 -8.64 -20.35 -0.62
CA ASN A 334 -8.38 -21.49 0.26
C ASN A 334 -9.01 -21.18 1.62
N LEU A 335 -9.60 -22.19 2.26
CA LEU A 335 -10.18 -22.08 3.59
C LEU A 335 -9.69 -23.24 4.44
N ASP A 336 -8.90 -22.89 5.45
CA ASP A 336 -8.47 -23.72 6.57
C ASP A 336 -8.42 -22.82 7.82
N LEU A 337 -8.24 -23.41 9.01
CA LEU A 337 -8.19 -22.64 10.27
C LEU A 337 -7.11 -21.55 10.28
N ASP A 338 -5.92 -21.87 9.78
CA ASP A 338 -4.75 -20.97 9.84
C ASP A 338 -4.96 -19.76 8.91
N SER A 339 -5.51 -19.99 7.71
CA SER A 339 -5.85 -18.95 6.74
C SER A 339 -7.05 -18.11 7.17
N LEU A 340 -8.01 -18.69 7.89
CA LEU A 340 -9.13 -17.94 8.50
C LEU A 340 -8.63 -16.98 9.58
N ILE A 341 -7.69 -17.43 10.42
CA ILE A 341 -7.02 -16.59 11.42
C ILE A 341 -6.29 -15.41 10.76
N ILE A 342 -5.56 -15.66 9.68
CA ILE A 342 -4.85 -14.61 8.92
C ILE A 342 -5.83 -13.58 8.36
N ALA A 343 -6.98 -14.02 7.84
CA ALA A 343 -8.01 -13.12 7.36
C ALA A 343 -8.58 -12.23 8.46
N TYR A 344 -8.79 -12.77 9.67
CA TYR A 344 -9.25 -11.99 10.82
C TYR A 344 -8.23 -10.96 11.30
N GLN A 345 -6.94 -11.29 11.30
CA GLN A 345 -5.88 -10.31 11.58
C GLN A 345 -5.91 -9.14 10.59
N PHE A 346 -6.16 -9.42 9.32
CA PHE A 346 -6.15 -8.41 8.28
C PHE A 346 -7.33 -7.45 8.39
N ILE A 347 -8.55 -7.94 8.61
CA ILE A 347 -9.72 -7.07 8.73
C ILE A 347 -9.70 -6.20 9.99
N ASN A 348 -8.85 -6.51 10.97
CA ASN A 348 -8.63 -5.68 12.16
C ASN A 348 -7.71 -4.48 11.90
N GLN A 349 -7.04 -4.43 10.75
CA GLN A 349 -6.29 -3.26 10.30
C GLN A 349 -7.23 -2.13 9.82
N TYR A 350 -8.48 -2.47 9.52
CA TYR A 350 -9.47 -1.53 9.02
C TYR A 350 -10.38 -1.04 10.14
N ASN A 351 -10.48 0.28 10.28
CA ASN A 351 -11.32 0.93 11.26
C ASN A 351 -12.77 1.10 10.74
N ARG A 352 -13.48 -0.02 10.56
CA ARG A 352 -14.91 -0.05 10.17
C ARG A 352 -15.74 -0.63 11.32
N GLU A 353 -16.76 0.11 11.74
CA GLU A 353 -17.63 -0.27 12.88
C GLU A 353 -18.43 -1.55 12.61
N GLU A 354 -18.98 -1.69 11.39
CA GLU A 354 -19.79 -2.85 11.03
C GLU A 354 -19.02 -3.82 10.13
N LYS A 355 -18.91 -5.07 10.60
CA LYS A 355 -18.26 -6.17 9.87
C LYS A 355 -19.25 -7.27 9.54
N THR A 356 -19.16 -7.79 8.32
CA THR A 356 -19.91 -8.94 7.82
C THR A 356 -18.93 -10.01 7.35
N LEU A 357 -19.22 -11.27 7.67
CA LEU A 357 -18.46 -12.42 7.18
C LEU A 357 -19.30 -13.23 6.20
N VAL A 358 -18.71 -13.64 5.08
CA VAL A 358 -19.23 -14.71 4.23
C VAL A 358 -18.26 -15.88 4.33
N LEU A 359 -18.71 -17.00 4.88
CA LEU A 359 -17.90 -18.18 5.20
C LEU A 359 -18.47 -19.44 4.56
N SER A 360 -17.66 -20.21 3.84
CA SER A 360 -18.10 -21.49 3.25
C SER A 360 -17.81 -22.72 4.12
N ASP A 361 -18.25 -23.90 3.70
CA ASP A 361 -17.71 -25.18 4.21
C ASP A 361 -16.18 -25.24 3.99
N ILE A 362 -15.50 -25.90 4.93
CA ILE A 362 -14.09 -26.28 4.82
C ILE A 362 -14.01 -27.59 4.04
N PHE A 363 -13.31 -27.59 2.90
CA PHE A 363 -13.13 -28.77 2.04
C PHE A 363 -12.07 -29.73 2.65
N ASP A 364 -12.14 -31.02 2.34
CA ASP A 364 -11.20 -32.07 2.80
C ASP A 364 -11.29 -32.53 4.27
N VAL A 365 -12.39 -32.19 4.94
CA VAL A 365 -12.69 -32.67 6.29
C VAL A 365 -13.65 -33.85 6.16
N LYS A 366 -13.33 -35.01 6.76
CA LYS A 366 -14.28 -36.15 6.82
C LYS A 366 -15.63 -35.65 7.31
N ASN A 367 -16.72 -36.16 6.74
CA ASN A 367 -18.09 -35.64 6.82
C ASN A 367 -18.71 -35.35 8.22
N ASP A 368 -17.97 -35.48 9.33
CA ASP A 368 -18.45 -35.29 10.71
C ASP A 368 -17.38 -34.70 11.67
N ASP A 369 -16.44 -33.86 11.22
CA ASP A 369 -15.51 -33.20 12.18
C ASP A 369 -16.18 -32.04 12.93
N VAL A 370 -17.06 -32.42 13.86
CA VAL A 370 -17.75 -31.55 14.80
C VAL A 370 -16.73 -30.65 15.53
N SER A 371 -15.55 -31.18 15.86
CA SER A 371 -14.53 -30.44 16.60
C SER A 371 -13.98 -29.23 15.82
N LEU A 372 -13.81 -29.38 14.50
CA LEU A 372 -13.32 -28.32 13.63
C LEU A 372 -14.30 -27.15 13.55
N TYR A 373 -15.57 -27.41 13.22
CA TYR A 373 -16.56 -26.34 13.06
C TYR A 373 -16.91 -25.66 14.38
N HIS A 374 -16.83 -26.39 15.51
CA HIS A 374 -16.86 -25.78 16.84
C HIS A 374 -15.73 -24.76 17.03
N LYS A 375 -14.51 -25.13 16.65
CA LYS A 375 -13.34 -24.25 16.76
C LYS A 375 -13.45 -23.05 15.82
N VAL A 376 -13.97 -23.25 14.61
CA VAL A 376 -14.27 -22.17 13.65
C VAL A 376 -15.23 -21.17 14.28
N ALA A 377 -16.39 -21.64 14.80
CA ALA A 377 -17.35 -20.77 15.45
C ALA A 377 -16.74 -20.03 16.65
N GLU A 378 -15.94 -20.70 17.47
CA GLU A 378 -15.25 -20.10 18.62
C GLU A 378 -14.33 -18.94 18.21
N ILE A 379 -13.47 -19.12 17.21
CA ILE A 379 -12.56 -18.05 16.74
C ILE A 379 -13.31 -16.94 16.00
N THR A 380 -14.39 -17.26 15.29
CA THR A 380 -15.25 -16.28 14.62
C THR A 380 -16.00 -15.41 15.62
N ASN A 381 -16.48 -16.00 16.73
CA ASN A 381 -17.20 -15.28 17.78
C ASN A 381 -16.34 -14.30 18.56
N GLN A 382 -15.01 -14.49 18.55
CA GLN A 382 -14.05 -13.52 19.08
C GLN A 382 -13.90 -12.29 18.18
N GLN A 383 -14.46 -12.32 16.96
CA GLN A 383 -14.49 -11.18 16.06
C GLN A 383 -15.82 -10.44 16.18
N ASN A 384 -15.78 -9.12 16.12
CA ASN A 384 -16.97 -8.25 16.22
C ASN A 384 -17.78 -8.21 14.90
N PHE A 385 -18.20 -9.36 14.38
CA PHE A 385 -19.10 -9.41 13.22
C PHE A 385 -20.54 -9.08 13.63
N LYS A 386 -21.17 -8.17 12.90
CA LYS A 386 -22.60 -7.85 13.03
C LYS A 386 -23.46 -9.01 12.52
N GLN A 387 -23.03 -9.63 11.43
CA GLN A 387 -23.74 -10.74 10.80
C GLN A 387 -22.81 -11.65 9.99
N ILE A 388 -23.26 -12.88 9.77
CA ILE A 388 -22.50 -13.95 9.11
C ILE A 388 -23.40 -14.64 8.09
N PHE A 389 -22.86 -14.84 6.88
CA PHE A 389 -23.45 -15.63 5.82
C PHE A 389 -22.67 -16.94 5.70
N LEU A 390 -23.32 -18.05 6.04
CA LEU A 390 -22.77 -19.39 5.96
C LEU A 390 -23.22 -20.05 4.66
N VAL A 391 -22.27 -20.54 3.85
CA VAL A 391 -22.55 -21.17 2.55
C VAL A 391 -22.01 -22.59 2.49
N GLY A 392 -22.92 -23.56 2.46
CA GLY A 392 -22.59 -24.99 2.45
C GLY A 392 -23.36 -25.77 3.51
N ASN A 393 -23.57 -27.05 3.24
CA ASN A 393 -24.46 -27.90 4.03
C ASN A 393 -23.86 -28.26 5.39
N GLN A 394 -22.53 -28.29 5.53
CA GLN A 394 -21.88 -28.75 6.75
C GLN A 394 -21.80 -27.63 7.79
N ILE A 395 -21.26 -26.47 7.40
CA ILE A 395 -21.10 -25.30 8.25
C ILE A 395 -22.45 -24.75 8.71
N SER A 396 -23.47 -24.83 7.84
CA SER A 396 -24.83 -24.37 8.16
C SER A 396 -25.47 -25.13 9.33
N ARG A 397 -25.06 -26.39 9.59
CA ARG A 397 -25.52 -27.16 10.77
C ARG A 397 -25.06 -26.55 12.10
N PHE A 398 -24.00 -25.74 12.05
CA PHE A 398 -23.41 -25.10 13.23
C PHE A 398 -23.86 -23.65 13.41
N GLN A 399 -24.90 -23.19 12.70
CA GLN A 399 -25.38 -21.80 12.77
C GLN A 399 -25.65 -21.32 14.22
N GLU A 400 -26.16 -22.19 15.09
CA GLU A 400 -26.48 -21.85 16.50
C GLU A 400 -25.24 -21.61 17.36
N LYS A 401 -24.05 -21.97 16.87
CA LYS A 401 -22.77 -21.74 17.57
C LYS A 401 -22.19 -20.36 17.29
N PHE A 402 -22.71 -19.62 16.31
CA PHE A 402 -22.27 -18.27 16.00
C PHE A 402 -23.11 -17.24 16.77
N ASN A 403 -22.45 -16.32 17.48
CA ASN A 403 -23.10 -15.30 18.30
C ASN A 403 -23.73 -14.18 17.45
N ALA A 404 -23.14 -13.90 16.29
CA ALA A 404 -23.62 -12.88 15.36
C ALA A 404 -24.89 -13.33 14.63
N LYS A 405 -25.63 -12.37 14.06
CA LYS A 405 -26.83 -12.69 13.27
C LYS A 405 -26.45 -13.54 12.05
N THR A 406 -26.89 -14.79 12.01
CA THR A 406 -26.42 -15.77 11.03
C THR A 406 -27.50 -16.12 10.00
N TYR A 407 -27.11 -16.19 8.73
CA TYR A 407 -27.94 -16.64 7.61
C TYR A 407 -27.24 -17.80 6.91
N THR A 408 -27.99 -18.84 6.54
CA THR A 408 -27.46 -20.07 5.95
C THR A 408 -27.97 -20.24 4.51
N PHE A 409 -27.09 -20.74 3.64
CA PHE A 409 -27.35 -20.97 2.22
C PHE A 409 -26.70 -22.27 1.80
N SER A 410 -27.35 -23.05 0.93
CA SER A 410 -26.79 -24.31 0.44
C SER A 410 -25.75 -24.06 -0.65
N THR A 411 -25.90 -22.98 -1.41
CA THR A 411 -25.02 -22.62 -2.52
C THR A 411 -24.76 -21.11 -2.60
N THR A 412 -23.65 -20.74 -3.25
CA THR A 412 -23.31 -19.34 -3.54
C THR A 412 -24.36 -18.63 -4.38
N ARG A 413 -25.07 -19.35 -5.25
CA ARG A 413 -26.15 -18.79 -6.05
C ARG A 413 -27.33 -18.33 -5.20
N GLU A 414 -27.76 -19.15 -4.24
CA GLU A 414 -28.84 -18.78 -3.32
C GLU A 414 -28.46 -17.53 -2.50
N LEU A 415 -27.21 -17.43 -2.07
CA LEU A 415 -26.71 -16.24 -1.37
C LEU A 415 -26.73 -14.99 -2.25
N LEU A 416 -26.31 -15.09 -3.53
CA LEU A 416 -26.33 -13.97 -4.48
C LEU A 416 -27.75 -13.45 -4.76
N GLU A 417 -28.74 -14.33 -4.79
CA GLU A 417 -30.16 -14.00 -4.99
C GLU A 417 -30.83 -13.46 -3.71
N SER A 418 -30.16 -13.52 -2.56
CA SER A 418 -30.72 -13.12 -1.26
C SER A 418 -30.83 -11.61 -1.08
N GLN A 419 -31.94 -11.14 -0.47
CA GLN A 419 -32.09 -9.72 -0.13
C GLN A 419 -31.10 -9.27 0.94
N GLN A 420 -30.69 -10.19 1.83
CA GLN A 420 -29.81 -9.93 2.96
C GLN A 420 -28.39 -9.55 2.50
N LEU A 421 -27.84 -10.26 1.51
CA LEU A 421 -26.58 -9.88 0.87
C LEU A 421 -26.74 -8.57 0.08
N ASN A 422 -27.86 -8.44 -0.61
CA ASN A 422 -28.16 -7.29 -1.46
C ASN A 422 -28.61 -6.05 -0.70
N SER A 423 -28.65 -6.05 0.63
CA SER A 423 -28.99 -4.89 1.48
C SER A 423 -27.80 -4.35 2.26
N LEU A 424 -26.60 -4.96 2.13
CA LEU A 424 -25.40 -4.53 2.86
C LEU A 424 -24.94 -3.14 2.40
N GLU A 425 -24.66 -2.26 3.36
CA GLU A 425 -24.16 -0.90 3.09
C GLU A 425 -23.26 -0.41 4.23
N ASN A 426 -22.23 0.36 3.87
CA ASN A 426 -21.25 0.94 4.80
C ASN A 426 -20.46 -0.08 5.66
N GLN A 427 -20.37 -1.34 5.26
CA GLN A 427 -19.74 -2.41 6.06
C GLN A 427 -18.41 -2.89 5.47
N LEU A 428 -17.56 -3.48 6.31
CA LEU A 428 -16.48 -4.34 5.85
C LEU A 428 -17.03 -5.76 5.64
N ILE A 429 -16.88 -6.32 4.44
CA ILE A 429 -17.34 -7.65 4.06
C ILE A 429 -16.11 -8.54 3.83
N LEU A 430 -15.90 -9.53 4.67
CA LEU A 430 -14.86 -10.54 4.47
C LEU A 430 -15.44 -11.73 3.71
N LEU A 431 -14.91 -12.00 2.52
CA LEU A 431 -15.23 -13.20 1.73
C LEU A 431 -14.17 -14.26 1.98
N LYS A 432 -14.54 -15.34 2.67
CA LYS A 432 -13.62 -16.42 3.02
C LYS A 432 -14.25 -17.77 2.70
N GLY A 433 -13.70 -18.48 1.74
CA GLY A 433 -14.31 -19.73 1.30
C GLY A 433 -13.35 -20.64 0.56
N ALA A 434 -13.68 -21.93 0.54
CA ALA A 434 -13.03 -22.90 -0.30
C ALA A 434 -13.40 -22.65 -1.76
N ARG A 435 -12.43 -22.86 -2.66
CA ARG A 435 -12.56 -22.53 -4.10
C ARG A 435 -13.80 -23.12 -4.78
N ILE A 436 -14.27 -24.29 -4.36
CA ILE A 436 -15.46 -24.96 -4.92
C ILE A 436 -16.75 -24.12 -4.78
N PHE A 437 -16.79 -23.20 -3.82
CA PHE A 437 -17.93 -22.30 -3.62
C PHE A 437 -17.86 -21.04 -4.51
N GLU A 438 -16.76 -20.80 -5.23
CA GLU A 438 -16.67 -19.73 -6.24
C GLU A 438 -17.11 -18.34 -5.73
N PHE A 439 -16.71 -17.98 -4.50
CA PHE A 439 -17.03 -16.68 -3.89
C PHE A 439 -16.48 -15.47 -4.67
N GLU A 440 -15.62 -15.67 -5.66
CA GLU A 440 -15.29 -14.66 -6.68
C GLU A 440 -16.53 -14.10 -7.41
N LYS A 441 -17.60 -14.90 -7.52
CA LYS A 441 -18.90 -14.44 -8.02
C LYS A 441 -19.57 -13.47 -7.05
N ILE A 442 -19.45 -13.71 -5.74
CA ILE A 442 -19.91 -12.78 -4.69
C ILE A 442 -19.08 -11.51 -4.72
N LYS A 443 -17.75 -11.63 -4.83
CA LYS A 443 -16.85 -10.50 -5.02
C LYS A 443 -17.31 -9.67 -6.21
N SER A 444 -17.42 -10.26 -7.40
CA SER A 444 -17.81 -9.54 -8.62
C SER A 444 -19.20 -8.89 -8.54
N HIS A 445 -20.13 -9.51 -7.82
CA HIS A 445 -21.48 -8.97 -7.60
C HIS A 445 -21.52 -7.78 -6.63
N LEU A 446 -20.65 -7.81 -5.61
CA LEU A 446 -20.55 -6.75 -4.61
C LEU A 446 -19.51 -5.68 -5.01
N GLU A 447 -18.54 -6.01 -5.84
CA GLU A 447 -17.42 -5.14 -6.23
C GLU A 447 -17.91 -3.98 -7.10
N LEU A 448 -17.38 -2.80 -6.82
CA LEU A 448 -17.62 -1.62 -7.62
C LEU A 448 -16.92 -1.80 -8.99
N GLN A 449 -17.70 -2.02 -10.05
CA GLN A 449 -17.22 -2.34 -11.41
C GLN A 449 -15.98 -1.52 -11.85
N LYS A 450 -15.04 -2.20 -12.54
CA LYS A 450 -13.85 -1.57 -13.14
C LYS A 450 -14.27 -0.69 -14.31
N HIS A 451 -14.14 0.62 -14.17
CA HIS A 451 -14.28 1.56 -15.27
C HIS A 451 -13.01 1.52 -16.13
N ASP A 452 -13.16 1.49 -17.46
CA ASP A 452 -12.01 1.57 -18.39
C ASP A 452 -11.31 2.94 -18.34
N THR A 453 -12.06 3.98 -17.97
CA THR A 453 -11.58 5.36 -17.82
C THR A 453 -11.17 5.63 -16.37
N VAL A 454 -9.88 5.85 -16.14
CA VAL A 454 -9.28 5.93 -14.79
C VAL A 454 -8.28 7.07 -14.67
N LEU A 455 -8.27 7.71 -13.51
CA LEU A 455 -7.21 8.61 -13.05
C LEU A 455 -6.27 7.81 -12.16
N GLU A 456 -5.10 7.46 -12.66
CA GLU A 456 -4.08 6.74 -11.91
C GLU A 456 -3.21 7.74 -11.13
N ILE A 457 -3.01 7.47 -9.83
CA ILE A 457 -2.22 8.29 -8.92
C ILE A 457 -1.07 7.45 -8.35
N ASN A 458 0.16 7.85 -8.67
CA ASN A 458 1.36 7.20 -8.19
C ASN A 458 1.80 7.80 -6.84
N LEU A 459 1.58 7.04 -5.77
CA LEU A 459 1.90 7.49 -4.41
C LEU A 459 3.41 7.59 -4.17
N ASN A 460 4.21 6.73 -4.80
CA ASN A 460 5.67 6.81 -4.73
C ASN A 460 6.19 8.08 -5.42
N ALA A 461 5.60 8.48 -6.55
CA ALA A 461 5.93 9.73 -7.23
C ALA A 461 5.57 10.95 -6.36
N ILE A 462 4.42 10.95 -5.67
CA ILE A 462 4.06 12.00 -4.71
C ILE A 462 5.13 12.12 -3.61
N LEU A 463 5.51 11.00 -3.01
CA LEU A 463 6.52 10.98 -1.95
C LEU A 463 7.90 11.43 -2.47
N HIS A 464 8.31 10.96 -3.64
CA HIS A 464 9.52 11.39 -4.33
C HIS A 464 9.54 12.90 -4.53
N ASN A 465 8.47 13.46 -5.08
CA ASN A 465 8.34 14.90 -5.30
C ASN A 465 8.43 15.69 -4.00
N ILE A 466 7.76 15.24 -2.94
CA ILE A 466 7.86 15.85 -1.61
C ILE A 466 9.31 15.84 -1.14
N ASN A 467 10.02 14.72 -1.29
CA ASN A 467 11.42 14.59 -0.88
C ASN A 467 12.36 15.49 -1.69
N VAL A 468 12.13 15.66 -2.99
CA VAL A 468 12.87 16.63 -3.82
C VAL A 468 12.69 18.04 -3.25
N HIS A 469 11.46 18.45 -2.91
CA HIS A 469 11.23 19.77 -2.32
C HIS A 469 11.83 19.89 -0.92
N LYS A 470 11.74 18.85 -0.09
CA LYS A 470 12.39 18.80 1.23
C LYS A 470 13.92 18.92 1.13
N SER A 471 14.54 18.41 0.06
CA SER A 471 15.99 18.50 -0.15
C SER A 471 16.50 19.93 -0.39
N LEU A 472 15.60 20.85 -0.74
CA LEU A 472 15.90 22.29 -0.90
C LEU A 472 15.85 23.04 0.42
N LEU A 473 15.39 22.39 1.50
CA LEU A 473 15.09 23.00 2.79
C LEU A 473 16.09 22.53 3.85
N LYS A 474 16.11 23.25 4.97
CA LYS A 474 16.83 22.84 6.17
C LYS A 474 16.10 21.63 6.80
N PRO A 475 16.82 20.68 7.41
CA PRO A 475 16.23 19.47 7.97
C PRO A 475 15.11 19.70 9.01
N GLU A 476 15.16 20.81 9.74
CA GLU A 476 14.20 21.19 10.78
C GLU A 476 12.92 21.86 10.24
N THR A 477 12.91 22.27 8.98
CA THR A 477 11.77 22.99 8.39
C THR A 477 10.60 22.04 8.15
N LYS A 478 9.46 22.35 8.75
CA LYS A 478 8.23 21.56 8.62
C LYS A 478 7.60 21.73 7.25
N MET A 479 6.75 20.79 6.85
CA MET A 479 6.00 20.85 5.60
C MET A 479 4.51 20.63 5.82
N CYS A 480 3.73 21.59 5.36
CA CYS A 480 2.27 21.51 5.29
C CYS A 480 1.85 21.10 3.86
N ALA A 481 1.23 19.94 3.72
CA ALA A 481 0.69 19.48 2.45
C ALA A 481 -0.73 19.99 2.25
N MET A 482 -0.97 20.64 1.12
CA MET A 482 -2.28 21.17 0.77
C MET A 482 -3.13 20.05 0.15
N VAL A 483 -4.18 19.61 0.85
CA VAL A 483 -5.10 18.53 0.45
C VAL A 483 -6.53 19.05 0.16
N LYS A 484 -6.60 20.29 -0.31
CA LYS A 484 -7.84 21.03 -0.62
C LYS A 484 -8.52 20.52 -1.89
N ALA A 485 -9.82 20.72 -2.02
CA ALA A 485 -10.60 20.29 -3.18
C ALA A 485 -10.39 18.80 -3.48
N TYR A 486 -10.44 17.97 -2.43
CA TYR A 486 -10.12 16.53 -2.48
C TYR A 486 -8.72 16.27 -3.05
N SER A 487 -7.71 16.97 -2.49
CA SER A 487 -6.31 16.95 -2.94
C SER A 487 -6.14 17.31 -4.42
N TYR A 488 -6.82 18.37 -4.88
CA TYR A 488 -6.85 18.78 -6.29
C TYR A 488 -7.45 17.71 -7.22
N GLY A 489 -8.49 17.00 -6.77
CA GLY A 489 -9.16 15.96 -7.54
C GLY A 489 -8.51 14.57 -7.48
N LEU A 490 -7.43 14.40 -6.72
CA LEU A 490 -6.71 13.11 -6.59
C LEU A 490 -7.34 12.13 -5.60
N GLY A 491 -8.14 12.63 -4.65
CA GLY A 491 -8.61 11.87 -3.50
C GLY A 491 -8.28 12.57 -2.19
N GLY A 492 -9.28 12.77 -1.34
CA GLY A 492 -9.09 13.48 -0.07
C GLY A 492 -8.40 12.60 0.97
N TYR A 493 -9.10 11.55 1.39
CA TYR A 493 -8.66 10.66 2.48
C TYR A 493 -7.41 9.86 2.12
N GLU A 494 -7.36 9.25 0.94
CA GLU A 494 -6.29 8.32 0.56
C GLU A 494 -4.93 9.03 0.48
N ILE A 495 -4.92 10.28 -0.02
CA ILE A 495 -3.71 11.12 -0.04
C ILE A 495 -3.34 11.55 1.37
N ALA A 496 -4.30 12.02 2.17
CA ALA A 496 -4.03 12.44 3.55
C ALA A 496 -3.49 11.28 4.42
N GLU A 497 -4.05 10.09 4.28
CA GLU A 497 -3.62 8.88 4.99
C GLU A 497 -2.21 8.49 4.58
N PHE A 498 -1.93 8.46 3.27
CA PHE A 498 -0.60 8.18 2.75
C PHE A 498 0.44 9.17 3.31
N LEU A 499 0.14 10.48 3.26
CA LEU A 499 1.03 11.51 3.76
C LEU A 499 1.24 11.45 5.28
N GLN A 500 0.19 11.11 6.05
CA GLN A 500 0.30 10.86 7.48
C GLN A 500 1.23 9.68 7.78
N HIS A 501 1.09 8.56 7.06
CA HIS A 501 1.98 7.40 7.21
C HIS A 501 3.45 7.73 6.89
N HIS A 502 3.68 8.71 6.02
CA HIS A 502 5.01 9.24 5.69
C HIS A 502 5.38 10.49 6.50
N HIS A 503 4.72 10.71 7.63
CA HIS A 503 5.04 11.74 8.63
C HIS A 503 5.07 13.17 8.07
N ILE A 504 4.07 13.55 7.28
CA ILE A 504 3.83 14.96 6.97
C ILE A 504 3.48 15.74 8.24
N ASP A 505 4.01 16.97 8.39
CA ASP A 505 3.85 17.73 9.63
C ASP A 505 2.45 18.32 9.80
N TYR A 506 1.87 18.82 8.71
CA TYR A 506 0.56 19.46 8.67
C TYR A 506 -0.19 19.11 7.37
N LEU A 507 -1.51 19.11 7.46
CA LEU A 507 -2.41 19.09 6.32
C LEU A 507 -3.17 20.43 6.24
N GLY A 508 -3.43 20.91 5.04
CA GLY A 508 -4.23 22.12 4.80
C GLY A 508 -5.46 21.83 3.94
N VAL A 509 -6.65 22.12 4.46
CA VAL A 509 -7.95 21.97 3.76
C VAL A 509 -8.59 23.34 3.48
N ALA A 510 -9.52 23.40 2.51
CA ALA A 510 -10.19 24.65 2.19
C ALA A 510 -11.29 24.96 3.19
N TYR A 511 -12.15 23.97 3.45
CA TYR A 511 -13.35 24.09 4.27
C TYR A 511 -13.34 23.08 5.42
N ALA A 512 -14.14 23.34 6.45
CA ALA A 512 -14.24 22.46 7.62
C ALA A 512 -14.71 21.05 7.24
N ASP A 513 -15.68 20.93 6.33
CA ASP A 513 -16.24 19.63 5.92
C ASP A 513 -15.17 18.67 5.37
N GLU A 514 -14.22 19.19 4.58
CA GLU A 514 -13.07 18.39 4.10
C GLU A 514 -12.24 17.88 5.28
N GLY A 515 -11.98 18.72 6.29
CA GLY A 515 -11.25 18.34 7.50
C GLY A 515 -12.03 17.34 8.38
N VAL A 516 -13.34 17.50 8.48
CA VAL A 516 -14.24 16.58 9.20
C VAL A 516 -14.21 15.21 8.54
N ASP A 517 -14.30 15.14 7.21
CA ASP A 517 -14.20 13.90 6.46
C ASP A 517 -12.85 13.21 6.73
N LEU A 518 -11.74 13.94 6.73
CA LEU A 518 -10.42 13.39 7.07
C LEU A 518 -10.38 12.84 8.51
N ARG A 519 -10.91 13.58 9.48
CA ARG A 519 -10.94 13.16 10.89
C ARG A 519 -11.77 11.90 11.11
N LYS A 520 -12.96 11.83 10.49
CA LYS A 520 -13.83 10.63 10.55
C LYS A 520 -13.14 9.39 9.99
N ASN A 521 -12.24 9.56 9.03
CA ASN A 521 -11.47 8.46 8.45
C ASN A 521 -10.11 8.23 9.17
N GLY A 522 -9.90 8.78 10.37
CA GLY A 522 -8.74 8.42 11.21
C GLY A 522 -7.48 9.25 10.97
N ILE A 523 -7.57 10.39 10.27
CA ILE A 523 -6.45 11.34 10.18
C ILE A 523 -6.28 12.06 11.52
N THR A 524 -5.07 11.94 12.08
CA THR A 524 -4.62 12.52 13.35
C THR A 524 -3.64 13.68 13.16
N THR A 525 -2.95 13.78 12.02
CA THR A 525 -2.10 14.93 11.66
C THR A 525 -2.87 16.25 11.85
N PRO A 526 -2.24 17.33 12.36
CA PRO A 526 -2.86 18.65 12.46
C PRO A 526 -3.43 19.14 11.11
N ILE A 527 -4.65 19.69 11.14
CA ILE A 527 -5.38 20.12 9.93
C ILE A 527 -5.72 21.61 10.04
N LEU A 528 -5.10 22.41 9.18
CA LEU A 528 -5.39 23.83 9.01
C LEU A 528 -6.57 24.04 8.05
N VAL A 529 -7.66 24.62 8.53
CA VAL A 529 -8.83 25.03 7.74
C VAL A 529 -8.67 26.48 7.31
N MET A 530 -8.56 26.73 5.99
CA MET A 530 -8.21 28.06 5.51
C MET A 530 -9.38 29.03 5.33
N ASN A 531 -10.60 28.52 5.12
CA ASN A 531 -11.80 29.35 5.11
C ASN A 531 -12.77 28.84 6.19
N PRO A 532 -12.55 29.18 7.47
CA PRO A 532 -13.49 28.83 8.52
C PRO A 532 -14.72 29.74 8.42
N GLU A 533 -15.85 29.15 8.04
CA GLU A 533 -17.13 29.86 8.00
C GLU A 533 -17.79 29.84 9.39
N GLN A 534 -18.53 30.89 9.74
CA GLN A 534 -19.16 31.00 11.07
C GLN A 534 -20.04 29.79 11.41
N GLY A 535 -20.79 29.27 10.43
CA GLY A 535 -21.63 28.07 10.63
C GLY A 535 -20.84 26.78 10.86
N SER A 536 -19.53 26.79 10.62
CA SER A 536 -18.66 25.62 10.75
C SER A 536 -17.84 25.60 12.05
N TYR A 537 -17.93 26.62 12.91
CA TYR A 537 -17.10 26.69 14.11
C TYR A 537 -17.33 25.53 15.08
N ASP A 538 -18.59 25.08 15.21
CA ASP A 538 -18.91 23.89 16.03
C ASP A 538 -18.17 22.66 15.55
N VAL A 539 -18.23 22.36 14.24
CA VAL A 539 -17.56 21.19 13.68
C VAL A 539 -16.04 21.32 13.69
N ILE A 540 -15.50 22.54 13.56
CA ILE A 540 -14.06 22.79 13.72
C ILE A 540 -13.61 22.36 15.13
N ILE A 541 -14.34 22.77 16.16
CA ILE A 541 -14.03 22.45 17.56
C ILE A 541 -14.24 20.96 17.83
N ASP A 542 -15.38 20.40 17.42
CA ASP A 542 -15.77 19.01 17.69
C ASP A 542 -14.82 17.99 17.04
N TYR A 543 -14.22 18.34 15.90
CA TYR A 543 -13.26 17.49 15.17
C TYR A 543 -11.80 17.93 15.33
N ASN A 544 -11.50 18.83 16.27
CA ASN A 544 -10.14 19.29 16.58
C ASN A 544 -9.38 19.74 15.31
N LEU A 545 -10.00 20.63 14.55
CA LEU A 545 -9.44 21.30 13.37
C LEU A 545 -8.93 22.69 13.76
N GLU A 546 -7.92 23.22 13.05
CA GLU A 546 -7.27 24.49 13.40
C GLU A 546 -7.66 25.60 12.39
N PRO A 547 -8.42 26.63 12.78
CA PRO A 547 -8.91 27.64 11.84
C PRO A 547 -7.88 28.71 11.49
N GLU A 548 -7.91 29.16 10.23
CA GLU A 548 -7.31 30.42 9.76
C GLU A 548 -8.09 31.63 10.29
N ILE A 549 -7.42 32.53 10.99
CA ILE A 549 -7.97 33.79 11.47
C ILE A 549 -7.34 34.92 10.65
N TYR A 550 -8.17 35.62 9.89
CA TYR A 550 -7.76 36.67 8.96
C TYR A 550 -8.38 38.05 9.26
N SER A 551 -9.18 38.17 10.32
CA SER A 551 -9.78 39.45 10.76
C SER A 551 -10.19 39.40 12.24
N LEU A 552 -10.34 40.58 12.87
CA LEU A 552 -10.77 40.69 14.27
C LEU A 552 -12.17 40.10 14.49
N ARG A 553 -13.08 40.28 13.53
CA ARG A 553 -14.43 39.71 13.57
C ARG A 553 -14.39 38.18 13.63
N VAL A 554 -13.54 37.53 12.83
CA VAL A 554 -13.41 36.06 12.83
C VAL A 554 -12.84 35.59 14.17
N LEU A 555 -11.83 36.29 14.70
CA LEU A 555 -11.25 36.00 16.02
C LEU A 555 -12.30 36.08 17.13
N GLU A 556 -13.06 37.17 17.19
CA GLU A 556 -14.10 37.39 18.20
C GLU A 556 -15.20 36.32 18.13
N LEU A 557 -15.76 36.08 16.93
CA LEU A 557 -16.83 35.09 16.78
C LEU A 557 -16.36 33.67 17.12
N PHE A 558 -15.14 33.30 16.74
CA PHE A 558 -14.59 31.99 17.08
C PHE A 558 -14.31 31.86 18.58
N ALA A 559 -13.76 32.90 19.21
CA ALA A 559 -13.52 32.93 20.65
C ALA A 559 -14.83 32.83 21.46
N ASN A 560 -15.88 33.51 21.02
CA ASN A 560 -17.22 33.39 21.61
C ASN A 560 -17.75 31.95 21.48
N GLN A 561 -17.53 31.29 20.33
CA GLN A 561 -17.93 29.90 20.16
C GLN A 561 -17.17 28.94 21.09
N LEU A 562 -15.86 29.15 21.29
CA LEU A 562 -15.06 28.40 22.26
C LEU A 562 -15.62 28.54 23.68
N GLN A 563 -16.03 29.76 24.06
CA GLN A 563 -16.65 30.02 25.36
C GLN A 563 -18.01 29.31 25.49
N LEU A 564 -18.86 29.37 24.47
CA LEU A 564 -20.16 28.68 24.45
C LEU A 564 -20.02 27.15 24.56
N LYS A 565 -19.00 26.57 23.91
CA LYS A 565 -18.65 25.15 23.99
C LYS A 565 -17.94 24.75 25.29
N GLY A 566 -17.63 25.71 26.17
CA GLY A 566 -16.95 25.45 27.44
C GLY A 566 -15.49 25.01 27.29
N ILE A 567 -14.82 25.37 26.19
CA ILE A 567 -13.42 25.01 25.97
C ILE A 567 -12.54 25.83 26.92
N GLN A 568 -11.87 25.15 27.86
CA GLN A 568 -11.01 25.78 28.87
C GLN A 568 -9.53 25.84 28.47
N GLN A 569 -9.09 24.96 27.57
CA GLN A 569 -7.71 24.93 27.07
C GLN A 569 -7.51 25.92 25.93
N LYS A 570 -6.31 26.49 25.78
CA LYS A 570 -6.04 27.42 24.68
C LYS A 570 -6.11 26.71 23.33
N TYR A 571 -7.11 27.06 22.53
CA TYR A 571 -7.39 26.41 21.25
C TYR A 571 -6.42 26.87 20.16
N PRO A 572 -5.81 25.95 19.37
CA PRO A 572 -4.87 26.32 18.31
C PRO A 572 -5.55 27.07 17.16
N ILE A 573 -4.97 28.20 16.75
CA ILE A 573 -5.42 29.04 15.63
C ILE A 573 -4.23 29.47 14.76
N HIS A 574 -4.49 29.80 13.49
CA HIS A 574 -3.47 30.26 12.55
C HIS A 574 -3.73 31.68 12.08
N ILE A 575 -2.81 32.61 12.32
CA ILE A 575 -2.97 34.02 11.95
C ILE A 575 -2.50 34.24 10.51
N LYS A 576 -3.36 34.81 9.67
CA LYS A 576 -2.98 35.22 8.32
C LYS A 576 -2.67 36.69 8.24
N VAL A 577 -1.53 37.02 7.65
CA VAL A 577 -1.06 38.39 7.45
C VAL A 577 -1.21 38.78 5.99
N GLU A 578 -1.72 39.98 5.74
CA GLU A 578 -1.78 40.57 4.41
C GLU A 578 -0.43 41.20 4.05
N THR A 579 0.16 40.77 2.93
CA THR A 579 1.50 41.18 2.47
C THR A 579 1.49 41.67 1.02
N GLY A 580 0.32 41.97 0.45
CA GLY A 580 0.15 42.57 -0.88
C GLY A 580 -0.79 41.81 -1.81
N MET A 581 -1.19 40.58 -1.49
CA MET A 581 -2.15 39.82 -2.31
C MET A 581 -3.56 40.44 -2.30
N HIS A 582 -3.88 41.25 -1.28
CA HIS A 582 -5.15 41.95 -1.10
C HIS A 582 -6.38 41.04 -1.13
N ARG A 583 -6.23 39.84 -0.56
CA ARG A 583 -7.30 38.82 -0.54
C ARG A 583 -7.90 38.66 0.85
N LEU A 584 -7.08 38.24 1.81
CA LEU A 584 -7.45 38.00 3.20
C LEU A 584 -6.20 38.09 4.07
N GLY A 585 -6.34 38.66 5.26
CA GLY A 585 -5.30 38.71 6.28
C GLY A 585 -5.31 40.04 7.01
N PHE A 586 -4.69 40.06 8.19
CA PHE A 586 -4.48 41.27 8.97
C PHE A 586 -3.47 42.17 8.28
N LYS A 587 -3.84 43.44 8.11
CA LYS A 587 -2.94 44.50 7.66
C LYS A 587 -2.07 44.94 8.81
N GLU A 588 -0.93 45.54 8.49
CA GLU A 588 0.04 45.93 9.50
C GLU A 588 -0.51 46.88 10.59
N HIS A 589 -1.40 47.82 10.23
CA HIS A 589 -2.00 48.75 11.19
C HIS A 589 -3.01 48.08 12.15
N GLU A 590 -3.44 46.85 11.87
CA GLU A 590 -4.38 46.08 12.73
C GLU A 590 -3.63 45.20 13.75
N ILE A 591 -2.31 45.10 13.67
CA ILE A 591 -1.53 44.12 14.43
C ILE A 591 -1.49 44.42 15.93
N ASP A 592 -1.46 45.70 16.31
CA ASP A 592 -1.46 46.08 17.72
C ASP A 592 -2.79 45.70 18.39
N GLU A 593 -3.91 45.99 17.73
CA GLU A 593 -5.25 45.59 18.18
C GLU A 593 -5.41 44.06 18.20
N LEU A 594 -4.91 43.36 17.18
CA LEU A 594 -4.93 41.90 17.13
C LEU A 594 -4.23 41.28 18.35
N VAL A 595 -3.02 41.73 18.65
CA VAL A 595 -2.22 41.21 19.78
C VAL A 595 -2.94 41.43 21.11
N GLU A 596 -3.55 42.59 21.32
CA GLU A 596 -4.35 42.85 22.52
C GLU A 596 -5.53 41.89 22.64
N ASN A 597 -6.21 41.60 21.54
CA ASN A 597 -7.31 40.65 21.51
C ASN A 597 -6.86 39.20 21.74
N LEU A 598 -5.74 38.79 21.15
CA LEU A 598 -5.17 37.44 21.35
C LEU A 598 -4.81 37.16 22.82
N LYS A 599 -4.47 38.19 23.61
CA LYS A 599 -4.22 38.04 25.05
C LYS A 599 -5.49 37.83 25.87
N LYS A 600 -6.64 38.29 25.37
CA LYS A 600 -7.94 38.20 26.05
C LYS A 600 -8.63 36.85 25.82
N TYR A 601 -8.49 36.30 24.62
CA TYR A 601 -9.23 35.10 24.22
C TYR A 601 -8.50 33.80 24.56
N ASN A 602 -9.26 32.71 24.74
CA ASN A 602 -8.73 31.38 25.05
C ASN A 602 -8.17 30.65 23.81
N VAL A 603 -7.21 31.27 23.15
CA VAL A 603 -6.58 30.78 21.91
C VAL A 603 -5.07 30.71 22.05
N LYS A 604 -4.44 29.88 21.22
CA LYS A 604 -2.99 29.76 21.06
C LYS A 604 -2.65 29.91 19.58
N VAL A 605 -1.75 30.83 19.25
CA VAL A 605 -1.30 31.01 17.87
C VAL A 605 -0.35 29.86 17.52
N ALA A 606 -0.87 28.88 16.78
CA ALA A 606 -0.10 27.74 16.29
C ALA A 606 0.86 28.16 15.18
N SER A 607 0.37 28.98 14.23
CA SER A 607 1.21 29.56 13.20
C SER A 607 0.81 30.98 12.79
N ILE A 608 1.74 31.68 12.15
CA ILE A 608 1.54 32.94 11.44
C ILE A 608 1.93 32.71 9.98
N PHE A 609 1.12 33.16 9.02
CA PHE A 609 1.40 32.89 7.62
C PHE A 609 0.89 33.94 6.65
N SER A 610 1.48 33.94 5.46
CA SER A 610 0.96 34.67 4.29
C SER A 610 1.17 33.85 3.01
N HIS A 611 0.81 34.40 1.84
CA HIS A 611 0.90 33.73 0.55
C HIS A 611 1.61 34.62 -0.48
N LEU A 612 2.66 34.09 -1.11
CA LEU A 612 3.31 34.77 -2.24
C LEU A 612 2.43 34.72 -3.47
N SER A 613 2.18 35.86 -4.10
CA SER A 613 1.32 35.94 -5.30
C SER A 613 2.06 35.57 -6.58
N SER A 614 3.35 35.89 -6.66
CA SER A 614 4.09 35.95 -7.93
C SER A 614 5.43 35.21 -7.88
N ALA A 615 5.60 34.27 -6.96
CA ALA A 615 6.87 33.57 -6.74
C ALA A 615 7.33 32.68 -7.93
N ASP A 616 6.47 32.47 -8.92
CA ASP A 616 6.75 31.77 -10.18
C ASP A 616 6.95 32.72 -11.38
N ALA A 617 6.90 34.04 -11.17
CA ALA A 617 7.12 35.09 -12.17
C ALA A 617 8.45 35.82 -11.88
N PRO A 618 9.56 35.47 -12.56
CA PRO A 618 10.88 36.08 -12.32
C PRO A 618 10.91 37.60 -12.47
N GLU A 619 10.03 38.16 -13.29
CA GLU A 619 9.88 39.61 -13.48
C GLU A 619 9.27 40.34 -12.26
N GLU A 620 8.65 39.61 -11.32
CA GLU A 620 8.04 40.13 -10.09
C GLU A 620 8.87 39.82 -8.83
N ASP A 621 10.18 39.61 -8.98
CA ASP A 621 11.09 39.26 -7.89
C ASP A 621 11.10 40.31 -6.77
N ASP A 622 11.23 41.60 -7.14
CA ASP A 622 11.23 42.72 -6.20
C ASP A 622 9.95 42.76 -5.36
N TYR A 623 8.80 42.52 -6.00
CA TYR A 623 7.51 42.48 -5.32
C TYR A 623 7.42 41.28 -4.37
N THR A 624 7.84 40.09 -4.80
CA THR A 624 7.87 38.89 -3.96
C THR A 624 8.74 39.09 -2.72
N MET A 625 9.90 39.74 -2.89
CA MET A 625 10.80 40.10 -1.80
C MET A 625 10.18 41.11 -0.84
N GLU A 626 9.43 42.10 -1.33
CA GLU A 626 8.66 43.02 -0.49
C GLU A 626 7.63 42.28 0.37
N GLN A 627 6.93 41.28 -0.18
CA GLN A 627 5.99 40.44 0.58
C GLN A 627 6.70 39.70 1.72
N ILE A 628 7.87 39.10 1.44
CA ILE A 628 8.68 38.36 2.41
C ILE A 628 9.16 39.28 3.54
N HIS A 629 9.69 40.46 3.21
CA HIS A 629 10.16 41.42 4.21
C HIS A 629 9.02 41.95 5.08
N THR A 630 7.88 42.25 4.47
CA THR A 630 6.67 42.66 5.19
C THR A 630 6.21 41.56 6.15
N PHE A 631 6.15 40.31 5.67
CA PHE A 631 5.81 39.16 6.51
C PHE A 631 6.76 38.97 7.68
N GLN A 632 8.07 39.03 7.43
CA GLN A 632 9.08 38.86 8.47
C GLN A 632 8.92 39.90 9.57
N ARG A 633 8.75 41.17 9.19
CA ARG A 633 8.57 42.29 10.13
C ARG A 633 7.29 42.13 10.97
N VAL A 634 6.15 41.87 10.32
CA VAL A 634 4.86 41.72 11.00
C VAL A 634 4.82 40.47 11.88
N SER A 635 5.28 39.32 11.38
CA SER A 635 5.27 38.08 12.15
C SER A 635 6.22 38.13 13.36
N SER A 636 7.35 38.85 13.24
CA SER A 636 8.26 39.07 14.37
C SER A 636 7.61 39.94 15.45
N LYS A 637 6.93 41.02 15.05
CA LYS A 637 6.17 41.89 15.98
C LYS A 637 5.09 41.10 16.74
N ILE A 638 4.35 40.23 16.06
CA ILE A 638 3.35 39.35 16.71
C ILE A 638 4.04 38.38 17.68
N SER A 639 5.14 37.73 17.27
CA SER A 639 5.85 36.74 18.10
C SER A 639 6.40 37.35 19.39
N GLU A 640 7.04 38.52 19.28
CA GLU A 640 7.56 39.27 20.43
C GLU A 640 6.45 39.62 21.42
N ALA A 641 5.31 40.10 20.92
CA ALA A 641 4.21 40.51 21.78
C ALA A 641 3.44 39.34 22.43
N LEU A 642 3.51 38.14 21.84
CA LEU A 642 3.00 36.89 22.39
C LEU A 642 3.92 36.26 23.44
N GLY A 643 5.22 36.58 23.42
CA GLY A 643 6.23 36.02 24.34
C GLY A 643 6.64 34.58 24.04
N TYR A 644 6.29 34.05 22.87
CA TYR A 644 6.74 32.75 22.34
C TYR A 644 6.79 32.81 20.81
N GLN A 645 7.42 31.83 20.17
CA GLN A 645 7.57 31.78 18.71
C GLN A 645 6.54 30.82 18.09
N PRO A 646 5.47 31.31 17.44
CA PRO A 646 4.64 30.48 16.57
C PRO A 646 5.42 30.02 15.34
N ILE A 647 4.93 28.96 14.70
CA ILE A 647 5.44 28.51 13.40
C ILE A 647 5.18 29.62 12.37
N ARG A 648 6.18 30.06 11.60
CA ARG A 648 5.97 31.01 10.50
C ARG A 648 6.13 30.30 9.16
N HIS A 649 5.27 30.66 8.21
CA HIS A 649 5.34 30.09 6.86
C HIS A 649 4.78 31.02 5.77
N ILE A 650 5.54 31.25 4.70
CA ILE A 650 5.09 32.07 3.57
C ILE A 650 5.25 31.36 2.21
N LEU A 651 6.24 30.47 2.08
CA LEU A 651 6.56 29.81 0.82
C LEU A 651 5.46 28.81 0.40
N ASN A 652 4.88 29.05 -0.78
CA ASN A 652 4.15 28.05 -1.57
C ASN A 652 5.14 27.22 -2.42
N THR A 653 4.67 26.29 -3.26
CA THR A 653 5.54 25.44 -4.10
C THR A 653 6.62 26.23 -4.87
N ALA A 654 6.25 27.34 -5.50
CA ALA A 654 7.19 28.20 -6.22
C ALA A 654 8.17 28.88 -5.25
N GLY A 655 7.68 29.40 -4.12
CA GLY A 655 8.49 29.93 -3.03
C GLY A 655 9.55 28.96 -2.53
N ILE A 656 9.20 27.69 -2.31
CA ILE A 656 10.14 26.63 -1.89
C ILE A 656 11.30 26.50 -2.88
N THR A 657 11.02 26.73 -4.16
CA THR A 657 11.95 26.46 -5.24
C THR A 657 12.88 27.64 -5.55
N TYR A 658 12.39 28.87 -5.43
CA TYR A 658 13.13 30.09 -5.78
C TYR A 658 13.65 30.87 -4.57
N TYR A 659 13.01 30.72 -3.40
CA TYR A 659 13.21 31.55 -2.22
C TYR A 659 13.43 30.72 -0.95
N SER A 660 14.09 29.56 -1.05
CA SER A 660 14.30 28.60 0.05
C SER A 660 15.03 29.20 1.26
N ASP A 661 15.78 30.28 1.08
CA ASP A 661 16.43 31.02 2.17
C ASP A 661 15.40 31.62 3.16
N TYR A 662 14.16 31.84 2.71
CA TYR A 662 13.04 32.39 3.48
C TYR A 662 12.02 31.30 3.89
N GLN A 663 12.50 30.08 4.14
CA GLN A 663 11.67 28.93 4.52
C GLN A 663 11.02 29.03 5.90
N PHE A 664 11.57 29.85 6.80
CA PHE A 664 11.14 29.97 8.20
C PHE A 664 10.98 28.59 8.88
N GLU A 665 9.96 28.40 9.72
CA GLU A 665 9.74 27.16 10.47
C GLU A 665 8.90 26.13 9.68
N MET A 666 8.14 26.56 8.68
CA MET A 666 7.32 25.66 7.84
C MET A 666 7.16 26.20 6.42
N VAL A 667 6.96 25.31 5.45
CA VAL A 667 6.56 25.64 4.07
C VAL A 667 5.26 24.95 3.68
N ARG A 668 4.60 25.41 2.62
CA ARG A 668 3.36 24.79 2.11
C ARG A 668 3.56 24.25 0.69
N ILE A 669 3.33 22.95 0.50
CA ILE A 669 3.44 22.29 -0.80
C ILE A 669 2.05 21.94 -1.35
N GLY A 670 1.81 22.30 -2.62
CA GLY A 670 0.59 21.99 -3.37
C GLY A 670 0.92 21.22 -4.64
N ILE A 671 0.88 21.89 -5.81
CA ILE A 671 1.15 21.29 -7.13
C ILE A 671 2.53 20.63 -7.25
N GLY A 672 3.48 21.00 -6.39
CA GLY A 672 4.79 20.36 -6.35
C GLY A 672 4.67 18.86 -6.09
N MET A 673 3.67 18.43 -5.31
CA MET A 673 3.40 17.03 -5.02
C MET A 673 3.03 16.22 -6.26
N VAL A 674 2.35 16.82 -7.24
CA VAL A 674 1.97 16.14 -8.49
C VAL A 674 3.04 16.19 -9.57
N GLY A 675 4.19 16.81 -9.26
CA GLY A 675 5.35 16.84 -10.14
C GLY A 675 5.43 18.06 -11.03
N ILE A 676 4.73 19.15 -10.70
CA ILE A 676 4.77 20.41 -11.45
C ILE A 676 5.63 21.43 -10.72
N SER A 677 6.50 22.12 -11.45
CA SER A 677 7.29 23.24 -10.94
C SER A 677 7.56 24.24 -12.07
N ALA A 678 7.51 25.53 -11.76
CA ALA A 678 7.91 26.59 -12.68
C ALA A 678 9.44 26.61 -12.91
N ASN A 679 10.22 26.05 -12.00
CA ASN A 679 11.67 26.00 -12.12
C ASN A 679 12.11 24.81 -12.98
N PRO A 680 12.77 25.04 -14.14
CA PRO A 680 13.16 23.96 -15.04
C PRO A 680 14.15 22.96 -14.43
N LYS A 681 14.99 23.38 -13.47
CA LYS A 681 15.98 22.51 -12.82
C LYS A 681 15.31 21.56 -11.83
N VAL A 682 14.33 22.05 -11.07
CA VAL A 682 13.57 21.21 -10.13
C VAL A 682 12.59 20.33 -10.90
N LYS A 683 11.91 20.86 -11.92
CA LYS A 683 10.97 20.10 -12.76
C LYS A 683 11.59 18.82 -13.34
N LYS A 684 12.87 18.85 -13.75
CA LYS A 684 13.59 17.66 -14.26
C LYS A 684 13.81 16.55 -13.23
N GLN A 685 13.75 16.88 -11.94
CA GLN A 685 13.90 15.93 -10.84
C GLN A 685 12.56 15.39 -10.35
N LEU A 686 11.45 16.07 -10.70
CA LEU A 686 10.12 15.66 -10.30
C LEU A 686 9.61 14.54 -11.21
N GLN A 687 8.84 13.64 -10.61
CA GLN A 687 8.10 12.60 -11.28
C GLN A 687 6.65 13.04 -11.40
N SER A 688 6.02 12.76 -12.53
CA SER A 688 4.60 13.07 -12.60
C SER A 688 3.78 12.02 -11.88
N ALA A 689 2.91 12.47 -10.99
CA ALA A 689 2.19 11.57 -10.09
C ALA A 689 0.80 11.15 -10.61
N VAL A 690 0.32 11.70 -11.72
CA VAL A 690 -1.11 11.60 -12.09
C VAL A 690 -1.29 11.35 -13.57
N THR A 691 -1.83 10.19 -13.93
CA THR A 691 -2.07 9.81 -15.33
C THR A 691 -3.55 9.58 -15.60
N PHE A 692 -4.13 10.36 -16.51
CA PHE A 692 -5.50 10.12 -16.94
C PHE A 692 -5.50 9.27 -18.21
N LYS A 693 -6.06 8.06 -18.10
CA LYS A 693 -6.06 7.09 -19.20
C LYS A 693 -7.40 6.38 -19.36
N THR A 694 -7.58 5.83 -20.54
CA THR A 694 -8.77 5.09 -20.97
C THR A 694 -8.37 4.15 -22.11
N VAL A 695 -9.34 3.62 -22.85
CA VAL A 695 -9.12 2.71 -23.98
C VAL A 695 -9.86 3.19 -25.23
N ILE A 696 -9.52 2.63 -26.39
CA ILE A 696 -10.31 2.80 -27.61
C ILE A 696 -11.57 1.94 -27.49
N SER A 697 -12.76 2.56 -27.50
CA SER A 697 -14.04 1.84 -27.50
C SER A 697 -14.37 1.24 -28.86
N GLN A 698 -14.16 2.00 -29.93
CA GLN A 698 -14.53 1.58 -31.28
C GLN A 698 -13.64 2.25 -32.32
N ILE A 699 -13.29 1.53 -33.39
CA ILE A 699 -12.64 2.10 -34.58
C ILE A 699 -13.60 2.02 -35.77
N SER A 700 -13.84 3.15 -36.43
CA SER A 700 -14.69 3.24 -37.62
C SER A 700 -13.92 3.74 -38.82
N GLU A 701 -14.17 3.15 -39.99
CA GLU A 701 -13.72 3.68 -41.28
C GLU A 701 -14.65 4.82 -41.73
N VAL A 702 -14.07 5.96 -42.10
CA VAL A 702 -14.78 7.18 -42.47
C VAL A 702 -14.31 7.61 -43.85
N LYS A 703 -15.25 7.78 -44.79
CA LYS A 703 -14.92 8.14 -46.17
C LYS A 703 -14.67 9.63 -46.32
N GLN A 704 -13.90 9.99 -47.34
CA GLN A 704 -13.73 11.38 -47.73
C GLN A 704 -15.10 12.07 -47.89
N GLY A 705 -15.28 13.20 -47.20
CA GLY A 705 -16.51 13.98 -47.25
C GLY A 705 -17.51 13.70 -46.11
N ASP A 706 -17.36 12.59 -45.39
CA ASP A 706 -18.16 12.30 -44.20
C ASP A 706 -17.81 13.24 -43.04
N SER A 707 -18.72 13.37 -42.08
CA SER A 707 -18.57 14.30 -40.95
C SER A 707 -18.70 13.62 -39.60
N ILE A 708 -18.03 14.16 -38.57
CA ILE A 708 -17.96 13.56 -37.22
C ILE A 708 -18.57 14.48 -36.16
N GLY A 709 -19.40 13.87 -35.30
CA GLY A 709 -19.91 14.47 -34.07
C GLY A 709 -20.91 15.62 -34.26
N TYR A 710 -21.21 16.31 -33.17
CA TYR A 710 -22.19 17.41 -33.14
C TYR A 710 -21.85 18.52 -34.14
N ASN A 711 -22.90 19.04 -34.79
CA ASN A 711 -22.84 20.11 -35.79
C ASN A 711 -21.94 19.78 -36.99
N ARG A 712 -21.58 18.50 -37.19
CA ARG A 712 -20.75 18.05 -38.31
C ARG A 712 -19.45 18.85 -38.42
N LYS A 713 -18.89 19.25 -37.25
CA LYS A 713 -17.84 20.27 -37.18
C LYS A 713 -16.51 19.83 -37.80
N TYR A 714 -16.25 18.52 -37.80
CA TYR A 714 -15.18 17.93 -38.56
C TYR A 714 -15.74 17.25 -39.81
N LYS A 715 -15.06 17.46 -40.94
CA LYS A 715 -15.32 16.79 -42.22
C LYS A 715 -14.02 16.12 -42.69
N ALA A 716 -14.09 14.84 -43.03
CA ALA A 716 -12.94 14.06 -43.44
C ALA A 716 -12.43 14.54 -44.82
N GLU A 717 -11.16 14.93 -44.88
CA GLU A 717 -10.52 15.43 -46.11
C GLU A 717 -10.07 14.29 -47.04
N LYS A 718 -9.93 13.08 -46.49
CA LYS A 718 -9.57 11.83 -47.15
C LYS A 718 -10.17 10.65 -46.38
N ASP A 719 -10.17 9.47 -46.97
CA ASP A 719 -10.49 8.23 -46.27
C ASP A 719 -9.59 8.09 -45.03
N THR A 720 -10.19 7.93 -43.85
CA THR A 720 -9.49 7.85 -42.58
C THR A 720 -10.15 6.88 -41.61
N ARG A 721 -9.48 6.59 -40.50
CA ARG A 721 -10.01 5.78 -39.39
C ARG A 721 -10.16 6.66 -38.16
N ILE A 722 -11.36 6.66 -37.59
CA ILE A 722 -11.69 7.42 -36.40
C ILE A 722 -11.84 6.45 -35.23
N ALA A 723 -11.12 6.70 -34.14
CA ALA A 723 -11.30 6.01 -32.88
C ALA A 723 -12.23 6.81 -31.97
N THR A 724 -13.23 6.14 -31.39
CA THR A 724 -14.10 6.68 -30.36
C THR A 724 -13.55 6.26 -28.99
N ILE A 725 -13.49 7.23 -28.08
CA ILE A 725 -12.88 7.11 -26.75
C ILE A 725 -13.95 7.45 -25.71
N PRO A 726 -14.13 6.64 -24.64
CA PRO A 726 -15.22 6.78 -23.68
C PRO A 726 -14.86 7.80 -22.58
N VAL A 727 -14.55 9.02 -23.02
CA VAL A 727 -14.33 10.18 -22.15
C VAL A 727 -14.84 11.45 -22.83
N GLY A 728 -15.61 12.25 -22.10
CA GLY A 728 -16.24 13.46 -22.62
C GLY A 728 -16.25 14.61 -21.62
N TYR A 729 -17.06 15.64 -21.89
CA TYR A 729 -17.09 16.83 -21.05
C TYR A 729 -17.64 16.60 -19.65
N ALA A 730 -18.46 15.56 -19.43
CA ALA A 730 -18.90 15.23 -18.10
C ALA A 730 -17.83 14.47 -17.27
N ASP A 731 -16.71 14.07 -17.89
CA ASP A 731 -15.52 13.52 -17.22
C ASP A 731 -14.47 14.58 -16.84
N GLY A 732 -14.62 15.82 -17.30
CA GLY A 732 -13.61 16.89 -17.18
C GLY A 732 -12.99 17.30 -18.52
N ILE A 733 -13.42 16.69 -19.62
CA ILE A 733 -13.29 17.04 -21.05
C ILE A 733 -13.62 18.47 -21.52
N PRO A 734 -12.78 19.53 -21.55
CA PRO A 734 -13.29 20.84 -21.92
C PRO A 734 -13.68 20.88 -23.41
N ARG A 735 -14.92 21.26 -23.75
CA ARG A 735 -15.39 21.26 -25.16
C ARG A 735 -14.51 22.10 -26.09
N LEU A 736 -13.79 23.08 -25.54
CA LEU A 736 -12.93 23.99 -26.27
C LEU A 736 -11.74 23.30 -26.96
N ILE A 737 -11.30 22.13 -26.49
CA ILE A 737 -10.16 21.39 -27.06
C ILE A 737 -10.55 20.48 -28.22
N GLY A 738 -11.85 20.38 -28.54
CA GLY A 738 -12.32 19.63 -29.68
C GLY A 738 -11.88 20.24 -31.02
N ASN A 739 -12.00 19.44 -32.07
CA ASN A 739 -11.84 19.83 -33.47
C ASN A 739 -10.45 20.42 -33.80
N LYS A 740 -9.44 19.55 -33.72
CA LYS A 740 -8.02 19.76 -34.04
C LYS A 740 -7.26 20.71 -33.09
N LYS A 741 -7.84 21.05 -31.93
CA LYS A 741 -7.19 21.92 -30.92
C LYS A 741 -6.41 21.15 -29.87
N GLY A 742 -6.96 20.04 -29.39
CA GLY A 742 -6.35 19.14 -28.41
C GLY A 742 -5.90 17.81 -29.01
N PHE A 743 -5.16 17.06 -28.21
CA PHE A 743 -4.57 15.78 -28.58
C PHE A 743 -4.72 14.76 -27.45
N VAL A 744 -4.63 13.48 -27.80
CA VAL A 744 -4.45 12.37 -26.85
C VAL A 744 -3.25 11.54 -27.28
N GLY A 745 -2.74 10.68 -26.41
CA GLY A 745 -1.66 9.75 -26.69
C GLY A 745 -2.15 8.35 -27.00
N ILE A 746 -1.73 7.78 -28.13
CA ILE A 746 -1.97 6.38 -28.49
C ILE A 746 -0.64 5.81 -29.00
N GLN A 747 -0.18 4.69 -28.43
CA GLN A 747 1.12 4.08 -28.76
C GLN A 747 2.28 5.10 -28.71
N ASN A 748 2.26 5.98 -27.70
CA ASN A 748 3.21 7.07 -27.49
C ASN A 748 3.25 8.16 -28.60
N GLN A 749 2.24 8.22 -29.47
CA GLN A 749 2.09 9.26 -30.50
C GLN A 749 0.91 10.18 -30.18
N LYS A 750 1.08 11.50 -30.44
CA LYS A 750 -0.03 12.47 -30.31
C LYS A 750 -1.01 12.31 -31.45
N VAL A 751 -2.27 12.09 -31.10
CA VAL A 751 -3.39 11.88 -32.02
C VAL A 751 -4.38 13.02 -31.83
N SER A 752 -4.78 13.66 -32.94
CA SER A 752 -5.62 14.86 -32.89
C SER A 752 -7.08 14.51 -32.59
N ILE A 753 -7.69 15.27 -31.68
CA ILE A 753 -9.12 15.18 -31.39
C ILE A 753 -9.91 15.79 -32.55
N VAL A 754 -10.88 15.07 -33.07
CA VAL A 754 -11.74 15.52 -34.18
C VAL A 754 -13.19 15.69 -33.75
N GLY A 755 -13.89 16.62 -34.39
CA GLY A 755 -15.27 16.95 -34.02
C GLY A 755 -15.36 17.66 -32.66
N ASN A 756 -16.58 17.87 -32.18
CA ASN A 756 -16.80 18.42 -30.85
C ASN A 756 -16.71 17.32 -29.78
N ILE A 757 -16.18 17.67 -28.59
CA ILE A 757 -16.28 16.79 -27.41
C ILE A 757 -17.76 16.57 -27.07
N CYS A 758 -18.15 15.30 -26.92
CA CYS A 758 -19.50 14.88 -26.53
C CYS A 758 -19.58 14.70 -25.00
N MET A 759 -20.76 14.35 -24.47
CA MET A 759 -20.96 14.23 -23.01
C MET A 759 -20.06 13.17 -22.39
N ASP A 760 -20.00 12.00 -23.00
CA ASP A 760 -19.31 10.81 -22.49
C ASP A 760 -18.25 10.27 -23.45
N MET A 761 -18.06 10.94 -24.60
CA MET A 761 -17.16 10.45 -25.64
C MET A 761 -16.44 11.57 -26.37
N LEU A 762 -15.28 11.23 -26.92
CA LEU A 762 -14.56 12.03 -27.90
C LEU A 762 -14.04 11.15 -29.02
N MET A 763 -13.70 11.77 -30.15
CA MET A 763 -13.22 11.08 -31.33
C MET A 763 -11.83 11.57 -31.70
N VAL A 764 -10.98 10.67 -32.20
CA VAL A 764 -9.63 11.00 -32.64
C VAL A 764 -9.35 10.39 -34.01
N ASP A 765 -8.58 11.09 -34.83
CA ASP A 765 -8.19 10.64 -36.17
C ASP A 765 -6.89 9.84 -36.09
N LEU A 766 -6.99 8.52 -36.23
CA LEU A 766 -5.85 7.59 -36.09
C LEU A 766 -4.83 7.77 -37.21
N GLN A 767 -5.20 8.37 -38.35
CA GLN A 767 -4.34 8.48 -39.52
C GLN A 767 -3.67 7.11 -39.84
N ASN A 768 -2.33 7.05 -39.80
CA ASN A 768 -1.52 5.87 -40.10
C ASN A 768 -1.24 4.96 -38.88
N ILE A 769 -1.72 5.31 -37.68
CA ILE A 769 -1.45 4.58 -36.44
C ILE A 769 -2.17 3.24 -36.44
N LYS A 770 -1.44 2.13 -36.30
CA LYS A 770 -2.03 0.78 -36.25
C LYS A 770 -2.54 0.45 -34.84
N ALA A 771 -3.61 1.13 -34.43
CA ALA A 771 -4.31 0.88 -33.18
C ALA A 771 -5.46 -0.13 -33.34
N LYS A 772 -5.85 -0.76 -32.23
CA LYS A 772 -6.99 -1.69 -32.11
C LYS A 772 -7.94 -1.22 -31.01
N GLU A 773 -9.19 -1.67 -31.06
CA GLU A 773 -10.13 -1.51 -29.94
C GLU A 773 -9.55 -2.16 -28.68
N GLY A 774 -9.71 -1.50 -27.54
CA GLY A 774 -9.08 -1.86 -26.27
C GLY A 774 -7.65 -1.35 -26.08
N ASP A 775 -6.99 -0.80 -27.11
CA ASP A 775 -5.68 -0.17 -26.91
C ASP A 775 -5.77 1.01 -25.95
N GLU A 776 -4.74 1.18 -25.12
CA GLU A 776 -4.65 2.27 -24.14
C GLU A 776 -4.57 3.63 -24.83
N VAL A 777 -5.32 4.59 -24.29
CA VAL A 777 -5.29 5.99 -24.64
C VAL A 777 -4.90 6.80 -23.41
N ILE A 778 -3.85 7.61 -23.52
CA ILE A 778 -3.43 8.57 -22.51
C ILE A 778 -4.06 9.92 -22.83
N ILE A 779 -4.91 10.44 -21.94
CA ILE A 779 -5.49 11.77 -22.09
C ILE A 779 -4.46 12.84 -21.73
N PHE A 780 -3.73 12.66 -20.63
CA PHE A 780 -2.56 13.45 -20.28
C PHE A 780 -1.62 12.70 -19.35
N ASN A 781 -0.43 13.28 -19.18
CA ASN A 781 0.68 12.75 -18.41
C ASN A 781 1.37 11.51 -19.01
N GLY A 782 1.46 11.52 -20.34
CA GLY A 782 2.36 10.70 -21.12
C GLY A 782 2.77 11.53 -22.32
N ASN A 783 2.09 11.32 -23.44
CA ASN A 783 2.23 12.16 -24.62
C ASN A 783 0.83 12.48 -25.18
N PRO A 784 0.13 13.54 -24.71
CA PRO A 784 0.68 14.79 -24.15
C PRO A 784 0.93 14.80 -22.62
N THR A 785 1.72 15.78 -22.16
CA THR A 785 1.90 16.04 -20.71
C THR A 785 0.69 16.79 -20.12
N LEU A 786 0.60 16.87 -18.79
CA LEU A 786 -0.45 17.65 -18.13
C LEU A 786 -0.35 19.15 -18.43
N GLU A 787 0.85 19.72 -18.53
CA GLU A 787 1.07 21.12 -18.89
C GLU A 787 0.70 21.42 -20.35
N GLU A 788 1.02 20.50 -21.26
CA GLU A 788 0.53 20.60 -22.63
C GLU A 788 -0.99 20.54 -22.67
N PHE A 789 -1.59 19.65 -21.86
CA PHE A 789 -3.04 19.54 -21.73
C PHE A 789 -3.69 20.81 -21.22
N SER A 790 -3.18 21.37 -20.13
CA SER A 790 -3.68 22.64 -19.61
C SER A 790 -3.47 23.79 -20.60
N GLY A 791 -2.37 23.77 -21.36
CA GLY A 791 -2.04 24.76 -22.38
C GLY A 791 -3.09 24.86 -23.49
N TYR A 792 -3.48 23.73 -24.10
CA TYR A 792 -4.57 23.77 -25.09
C TYR A 792 -5.96 23.95 -24.47
N CYS A 793 -6.12 23.70 -23.16
CA CYS A 793 -7.29 24.10 -22.40
C CYS A 793 -7.34 25.61 -22.08
N GLN A 794 -6.26 26.36 -22.35
CA GLN A 794 -6.09 27.76 -21.97
C GLN A 794 -6.22 27.98 -20.45
N THR A 795 -5.66 27.06 -19.67
CA THR A 795 -5.67 27.12 -18.21
C THR A 795 -4.38 26.51 -17.61
N ILE A 796 -4.35 26.30 -16.30
CA ILE A 796 -3.28 25.74 -15.49
C ILE A 796 -3.58 24.29 -15.08
N PRO A 797 -2.55 23.49 -14.74
CA PRO A 797 -2.72 22.11 -14.29
C PRO A 797 -3.70 21.90 -13.12
N TYR A 798 -3.78 22.86 -12.18
CA TYR A 798 -4.73 22.79 -11.08
C TYR A 798 -6.19 22.74 -11.53
N GLU A 799 -6.58 23.57 -12.50
CA GLU A 799 -7.95 23.61 -12.99
C GLU A 799 -8.29 22.29 -13.70
N VAL A 800 -7.36 21.77 -14.51
CA VAL A 800 -7.52 20.48 -15.17
C VAL A 800 -7.79 19.38 -14.15
N LEU A 801 -6.93 19.21 -13.14
CA LEU A 801 -7.07 18.13 -12.15
C LEU A 801 -8.35 18.26 -11.32
N THR A 802 -8.70 19.48 -10.90
CA THR A 802 -9.94 19.74 -10.12
C THR A 802 -11.22 19.59 -10.93
N SER A 803 -11.15 19.73 -12.26
CA SER A 803 -12.30 19.54 -13.16
C SER A 803 -12.66 18.08 -13.43
N ILE A 804 -11.76 17.13 -13.08
CA ILE A 804 -11.99 15.70 -13.32
C ILE A 804 -13.10 15.21 -12.41
N SER A 805 -14.21 14.84 -13.03
CA SER A 805 -15.42 14.43 -12.33
C SER A 805 -15.17 13.24 -11.40
N ARG A 806 -15.93 13.18 -10.30
CA ARG A 806 -15.91 12.04 -9.36
C ARG A 806 -16.33 10.71 -10.02
N ARG A 807 -16.97 10.76 -11.19
CA ARG A 807 -17.32 9.55 -11.97
C ARG A 807 -16.10 8.86 -12.59
N VAL A 808 -15.00 9.59 -12.79
CA VAL A 808 -13.72 9.01 -13.21
C VAL A 808 -13.10 8.30 -12.00
N LYS A 809 -12.83 7.01 -12.13
CA LYS A 809 -12.30 6.22 -11.00
C LYS A 809 -10.86 6.64 -10.70
N ARG A 810 -10.55 6.92 -9.43
CA ARG A 810 -9.17 7.09 -8.96
C ARG A 810 -8.57 5.72 -8.63
N ILE A 811 -7.36 5.45 -9.09
CA ILE A 811 -6.59 4.25 -8.75
C ILE A 811 -5.26 4.68 -8.17
N TYR A 812 -4.95 4.24 -6.95
CA TYR A 812 -3.70 4.56 -6.29
C TYR A 812 -2.72 3.41 -6.42
N ILE A 813 -1.54 3.68 -6.97
CA ILE A 813 -0.49 2.67 -7.17
C ILE A 813 0.72 2.98 -6.29
N LYS A 814 1.37 1.90 -5.85
CA LYS A 814 2.68 1.89 -5.18
C LYS A 814 3.55 0.94 -6.02
N ASP A 815 4.48 1.52 -6.77
CA ASP A 815 5.45 0.75 -7.56
C ASP A 815 6.43 -0.04 -6.68
#